data_AF-A0A3P8YQ73-F1
#
_entry.id   AF-A0A3P8YQ73-F1
#
_cell.length_a   1.000
_cell.length_b   1.000
_cell.length_c   1.000
_cell.angle_alpha   90.00
_cell.angle_beta   90.00
_cell.angle_gamma   90.00
#
_symmetry.space_group_name_H-M   'P 1'
#
loop_
_entity.id
_entity.type
_entity.pdbx_description
1 polymer ?
#
loop_
_entity_poly.entity_id
_entity_poly.type
_entity_poly.pdbx_seq_one_letter_code
_entity_poly.pdbx_strand_id
1 'polypeptide(L)'
;MFPLPFRDLNLKKGQYSLMQLLSLYFPELKEIHSIEDDETKTVFILDGLDECRLPLDFKNNPKCYDVTESNSVDILLTNLIEGNLFPSALLWITTRPAAANQIPPECVDQVTEIRGFNEAQKEEYLRKKITNPNLANNIIKHIKSTRTLHIMCHIPVFCWISATVLERIVKEGKSVKLPKTLTQMYEHFLLTQTSVKNKKYNKTTETNPKELIKSDEDMILKLSNLAFQQLQKGNMIFYEEDLRECGIDVTEASEYSALCTEIFIEESGLYNEKVFSFVHLSIQEFLAAVHALESCLGKEEHVFPYKTHDNNDDKKDDVDDEVRKSDKLYDLYKRAVDQAVMSKNGHLDLFLRFLIGLSLKSNQDLLKGLLTQAGSTTQQNTETLKRTEKYLSDKIKKESSPERTINLFHCLNELGANSLVENMQTSLRSGFLSETELQLHQCSALTYLLLMSEEVLEEFDMKTYNTTEEGYQRFLPVVKTCKRALLNGCNLNFRSCEILSSFLQTPNCHIQELDISYNHLEDKGVELLGATLTSSLCNLQTLVLAGCKLTDKSCETLASALQTPNCPLRELDLSNNHLGKRGVQLLCAAPTSPICNIQILNLGHCGLTEDCCTDLASVLRSPNSQLKTLELRDNDLKDSGITLLCAGLEDTNCTLHTLGLSGCLVTEEGCAALDSALSANPSHLRKLDLSYNHPGDSGVERFKAGLEDPHRKLGDVNIDYGGELRIKSELRKCNYFLLCISTGIVVYT
;
A
#
# COMPACT_ATOMS: atom_id res chain seq x y z
N MET A 1 -1.34 27.38 -20.72
CA MET A 1 -0.91 26.54 -19.56
C MET A 1 -0.35 27.48 -18.52
N PHE A 2 -0.77 27.35 -17.26
CA PHE A 2 -0.40 28.23 -16.16
C PHE A 2 0.15 27.41 -14.98
N PRO A 3 1.48 27.26 -14.85
CA PRO A 3 2.08 26.70 -13.66
C PRO A 3 1.99 27.69 -12.49
N LEU A 4 1.39 27.26 -11.38
CA LEU A 4 1.20 28.04 -10.17
C LEU A 4 1.65 27.20 -8.95
N PRO A 5 2.92 27.36 -8.51
CA PRO A 5 3.40 26.67 -7.32
C PRO A 5 2.71 27.18 -6.06
N PHE A 6 2.25 26.28 -5.18
CA PHE A 6 1.63 26.67 -3.90
C PHE A 6 2.58 27.48 -3.01
N ARG A 7 3.89 27.19 -3.06
CA ARG A 7 4.92 27.95 -2.35
C ARG A 7 4.91 29.45 -2.67
N ASP A 8 4.57 29.82 -3.90
CA ASP A 8 4.48 31.21 -4.33
C ASP A 8 3.10 31.81 -4.00
N LEU A 9 2.04 31.01 -4.12
CA LEU A 9 0.67 31.42 -3.82
C LEU A 9 0.50 31.78 -2.33
N ASN A 10 1.19 31.07 -1.44
CA ASN A 10 1.23 31.34 0.00
C ASN A 10 1.66 32.78 0.35
N LEU A 11 2.44 33.43 -0.51
CA LEU A 11 2.96 34.80 -0.30
C LEU A 11 1.93 35.88 -0.68
N LYS A 12 0.87 35.50 -1.39
CA LYS A 12 -0.13 36.44 -1.93
C LYS A 12 -1.26 36.68 -0.92
N LYS A 13 -1.01 37.57 0.05
CA LYS A 13 -1.95 37.92 1.14
C LYS A 13 -3.02 38.97 0.77
N GLY A 14 -3.01 39.46 -0.47
CA GLY A 14 -3.96 40.47 -0.97
C GLY A 14 -5.24 39.88 -1.56
N GLN A 15 -6.09 40.74 -2.11
CA GLN A 15 -7.21 40.36 -2.96
C GLN A 15 -6.82 40.54 -4.43
N TYR A 16 -7.15 39.55 -5.24
CA TYR A 16 -6.84 39.50 -6.66
C TYR A 16 -8.04 38.92 -7.40
N SER A 17 -8.27 39.36 -8.63
CA SER A 17 -9.03 38.54 -9.57
C SER A 17 -8.16 37.43 -10.13
N LEU A 18 -8.75 36.40 -10.75
CA LEU A 18 -7.96 35.35 -11.40
C LEU A 18 -7.03 35.94 -12.48
N MET A 19 -7.54 36.88 -13.27
CA MET A 19 -6.76 37.57 -14.30
C MET A 19 -5.64 38.41 -13.69
N GLN A 20 -5.91 39.11 -12.58
CA GLN A 20 -4.87 39.87 -11.88
C GLN A 20 -3.79 38.91 -11.35
N LEU A 21 -4.18 37.83 -10.67
CA LEU A 21 -3.26 36.83 -10.14
C LEU A 21 -2.37 36.26 -11.25
N LEU A 22 -2.96 35.86 -12.37
CA LEU A 22 -2.22 35.37 -13.53
C LEU A 22 -1.29 36.42 -14.13
N SER A 23 -1.72 37.67 -14.25
CA SER A 23 -0.90 38.76 -14.79
C SER A 23 0.31 39.11 -13.92
N LEU A 24 0.29 38.73 -12.63
CA LEU A 24 1.46 38.84 -11.78
C LEU A 24 2.53 37.83 -12.25
N TYR A 25 2.15 36.58 -12.50
CA TYR A 25 3.05 35.49 -12.88
C TYR A 25 3.44 35.52 -14.36
N PHE A 26 2.56 36.02 -15.21
CA PHE A 26 2.70 36.08 -16.66
C PHE A 26 2.42 37.51 -17.13
N PRO A 27 3.41 38.42 -17.11
CA PRO A 27 3.24 39.83 -17.43
C PRO A 27 2.63 40.09 -18.81
N GLU A 28 2.79 39.15 -19.75
CA GLU A 28 2.23 39.17 -21.10
C GLU A 28 0.69 39.17 -21.10
N LEU A 29 0.06 38.70 -20.03
CA LEU A 29 -1.40 38.66 -19.89
C LEU A 29 -2.01 40.01 -19.49
N LYS A 30 -1.21 41.03 -19.16
CA LYS A 30 -1.72 42.36 -18.74
C LYS A 30 -2.54 43.05 -19.82
N GLU A 31 -2.32 42.71 -21.09
CA GLU A 31 -3.04 43.27 -22.24
C GLU A 31 -4.23 42.40 -22.68
N ILE A 32 -4.44 41.25 -22.04
CA ILE A 32 -5.48 40.28 -22.39
C ILE A 32 -6.66 40.44 -21.43
N HIS A 33 -7.85 40.70 -21.98
CA HIS A 33 -9.08 40.89 -21.20
C HIS A 33 -9.83 39.59 -20.90
N SER A 34 -9.53 38.49 -21.63
CA SER A 34 -10.13 37.17 -21.41
C SER A 34 -9.14 36.07 -21.80
N ILE A 35 -9.04 35.04 -20.97
CA ILE A 35 -8.36 33.76 -21.26
C ILE A 35 -9.32 32.68 -21.77
N GLU A 36 -10.61 33.00 -21.87
CA GLU A 36 -11.63 32.15 -22.48
C GLU A 36 -11.65 32.40 -23.99
N ASP A 37 -11.18 31.42 -24.75
CA ASP A 37 -11.53 31.25 -26.16
C ASP A 37 -12.07 29.82 -26.37
N ASP A 38 -13.03 29.67 -27.29
CA ASP A 38 -13.66 28.37 -27.59
C ASP A 38 -12.73 27.41 -28.37
N GLU A 39 -11.50 27.87 -28.70
CA GLU A 39 -10.57 27.15 -29.57
C GLU A 39 -9.44 26.45 -28.79
N THR A 40 -9.11 26.91 -27.58
CA THR A 40 -7.97 26.46 -26.80
C THR A 40 -8.37 25.95 -25.41
N LYS A 41 -7.79 24.82 -25.01
CA LYS A 41 -7.94 24.31 -23.65
C LYS A 41 -6.90 24.94 -22.73
N THR A 42 -7.38 25.62 -21.69
CA THR A 42 -6.51 26.11 -20.62
C THR A 42 -6.21 24.98 -19.62
N VAL A 43 -4.96 24.91 -19.16
CA VAL A 43 -4.50 23.98 -18.13
C VAL A 43 -3.81 24.76 -17.03
N PHE A 44 -4.21 24.56 -15.78
CA PHE A 44 -3.52 25.03 -14.58
C PHE A 44 -2.74 23.87 -13.95
N ILE A 45 -1.47 24.12 -13.64
CA ILE A 45 -0.63 23.15 -12.91
C ILE A 45 -0.41 23.73 -11.51
N LEU A 46 -1.11 23.20 -10.51
CA LEU A 46 -0.95 23.59 -9.12
C LEU A 46 0.07 22.67 -8.47
N ASP A 47 1.30 23.17 -8.34
CA ASP A 47 2.44 22.34 -7.90
C ASP A 47 2.68 22.45 -6.38
N GLY A 48 2.73 21.30 -5.70
CA GLY A 48 3.13 21.19 -4.29
C GLY A 48 2.04 21.52 -3.28
N LEU A 49 0.85 20.90 -3.37
CA LEU A 49 -0.25 21.11 -2.41
C LEU A 49 0.16 20.84 -0.95
N ASP A 50 1.07 19.90 -0.72
CA ASP A 50 1.65 19.64 0.61
C ASP A 50 2.47 20.80 1.19
N GLU A 51 2.75 21.82 0.39
CA GLU A 51 3.39 23.08 0.79
C GLU A 51 2.38 24.22 0.96
N CYS A 52 1.09 23.96 0.68
CA CYS A 52 0.03 24.95 0.83
C CYS A 52 -0.17 25.34 2.30
N ARG A 53 -0.09 26.64 2.57
CA ARG A 53 -0.39 27.25 3.88
C ARG A 53 -1.76 27.94 3.90
N LEU A 54 -2.47 27.93 2.76
CA LEU A 54 -3.83 28.47 2.66
C LEU A 54 -4.84 27.48 3.29
N PRO A 55 -5.93 27.97 3.90
CA PRO A 55 -6.93 27.09 4.54
C PRO A 55 -7.59 26.07 3.60
N LEU A 56 -7.72 26.40 2.32
CA LEU A 56 -8.50 25.69 1.31
C LEU A 56 -9.90 25.35 1.82
N ASP A 57 -10.63 26.36 2.30
CA ASP A 57 -11.94 26.16 2.93
C ASP A 57 -13.07 25.98 1.91
N PHE A 58 -13.12 24.81 1.28
CA PHE A 58 -14.17 24.41 0.33
C PHE A 58 -15.60 24.50 0.90
N LYS A 59 -15.77 24.55 2.23
CA LYS A 59 -17.10 24.54 2.86
C LYS A 59 -17.63 25.93 3.11
N ASN A 60 -16.79 26.84 3.59
CA ASN A 60 -17.22 28.17 4.01
C ASN A 60 -16.85 29.28 3.01
N ASN A 61 -15.98 29.02 2.05
CA ASN A 61 -15.63 30.03 1.06
C ASN A 61 -16.84 30.40 0.18
N PRO A 62 -17.04 31.70 -0.11
CA PRO A 62 -18.08 32.14 -1.04
C PRO A 62 -17.82 31.61 -2.45
N LYS A 63 -18.92 31.35 -3.17
CA LYS A 63 -18.86 30.93 -4.58
C LYS A 63 -18.48 32.11 -5.45
N CYS A 64 -17.50 31.90 -6.32
CA CYS A 64 -16.98 32.89 -7.26
C CYS A 64 -17.03 32.30 -8.67
N TYR A 65 -17.61 33.06 -9.60
CA TYR A 65 -17.83 32.62 -10.99
C TYR A 65 -17.18 33.55 -12.02
N ASP A 66 -16.83 34.79 -11.61
CA ASP A 66 -16.28 35.82 -12.49
C ASP A 66 -14.76 35.91 -12.32
N VAL A 67 -14.02 35.67 -13.40
CA VAL A 67 -12.55 35.72 -13.44
C VAL A 67 -11.97 37.13 -13.22
N THR A 68 -12.82 38.16 -13.26
CA THR A 68 -12.47 39.57 -13.03
C THR A 68 -12.77 40.04 -11.60
N GLU A 69 -13.52 39.26 -10.80
CA GLU A 69 -13.88 39.61 -9.43
C GLU A 69 -12.70 39.42 -8.47
N SER A 70 -12.38 40.46 -7.69
CA SER A 70 -11.26 40.42 -6.73
C SER A 70 -11.64 39.69 -5.45
N ASN A 71 -10.94 38.60 -5.15
CA ASN A 71 -11.14 37.75 -3.98
C ASN A 71 -9.80 37.33 -3.35
N SER A 72 -9.83 36.68 -2.18
CA SER A 72 -8.60 36.10 -1.61
C SER A 72 -8.12 34.93 -2.46
N VAL A 73 -6.81 34.64 -2.43
CA VAL A 73 -6.26 33.49 -3.18
C VAL A 73 -6.89 32.17 -2.77
N ASP A 74 -7.25 32.01 -1.49
CA ASP A 74 -7.97 30.85 -0.98
C ASP A 74 -9.33 30.64 -1.67
N ILE A 75 -10.11 31.72 -1.82
CA ILE A 75 -11.41 31.71 -2.52
C ILE A 75 -11.22 31.41 -4.00
N LEU A 76 -10.24 32.03 -4.65
CA LEU A 76 -9.94 31.79 -6.06
C LEU A 76 -9.59 30.31 -6.31
N LEU A 77 -8.70 29.73 -5.50
CA LEU A 77 -8.24 28.36 -5.67
C LEU A 77 -9.36 27.34 -5.40
N THR A 78 -10.10 27.51 -4.30
CA THR A 78 -11.22 26.60 -3.99
C THR A 78 -12.27 26.60 -5.10
N ASN A 79 -12.64 27.78 -5.62
CA ASN A 79 -13.60 27.87 -6.72
C ASN A 79 -13.04 27.39 -8.08
N LEU A 80 -11.75 27.54 -8.34
CA LEU A 80 -11.09 27.01 -9.53
C LEU A 80 -11.06 25.47 -9.49
N ILE A 81 -10.79 24.88 -8.32
CA ILE A 81 -10.74 23.43 -8.10
C ILE A 81 -12.14 22.81 -8.14
N GLU A 82 -13.15 23.48 -7.56
CA GLU A 82 -14.56 23.03 -7.65
C GLU A 82 -15.16 23.22 -9.05
N GLY A 83 -14.48 23.92 -9.95
CA GLY A 83 -14.98 24.23 -11.29
C GLY A 83 -16.05 25.32 -11.33
N ASN A 84 -16.22 26.13 -10.28
CA ASN A 84 -17.09 27.32 -10.33
C ASN A 84 -16.43 28.46 -11.10
N LEU A 85 -15.13 28.64 -10.89
CA LEU A 85 -14.33 29.67 -11.51
C LEU A 85 -13.57 29.06 -12.69
N PHE A 86 -13.88 29.52 -13.89
CA PHE A 86 -13.34 29.02 -15.16
C PHE A 86 -13.55 27.50 -15.40
N PRO A 87 -14.81 27.03 -15.55
CA PRO A 87 -15.17 25.61 -15.57
C PRO A 87 -14.59 24.80 -16.75
N SER A 88 -14.17 25.46 -17.82
CA SER A 88 -13.60 24.80 -19.01
C SER A 88 -12.10 24.46 -18.85
N ALA A 89 -11.47 24.93 -17.76
CA ALA A 89 -10.06 24.67 -17.49
C ALA A 89 -9.81 23.25 -16.99
N LEU A 90 -8.65 22.70 -17.36
CA LEU A 90 -8.14 21.46 -16.78
C LEU A 90 -7.17 21.79 -15.64
N LEU A 91 -7.20 20.99 -14.58
CA LEU A 91 -6.30 21.15 -13.43
C LEU A 91 -5.41 19.92 -13.29
N TRP A 92 -4.12 20.16 -13.02
CA TRP A 92 -3.18 19.14 -12.58
C TRP A 92 -2.60 19.58 -11.24
N ILE A 93 -2.89 18.83 -10.18
CA ILE A 93 -2.40 19.11 -8.82
C ILE A 93 -1.35 18.07 -8.46
N THR A 94 -0.16 18.50 -8.02
CA THR A 94 0.84 17.60 -7.45
C THR A 94 0.81 17.69 -5.93
N THR A 95 0.94 16.55 -5.25
CA THR A 95 0.91 16.49 -3.79
C THR A 95 1.58 15.23 -3.27
N ARG A 96 2.14 15.30 -2.06
CA ARG A 96 2.37 14.08 -1.26
C ARG A 96 1.05 13.44 -0.81
N PRO A 97 1.00 12.11 -0.64
CA PRO A 97 -0.23 11.41 -0.24
C PRO A 97 -0.88 11.94 1.04
N ALA A 98 -0.06 12.36 2.01
CA ALA A 98 -0.53 12.86 3.31
C ALA A 98 -1.33 14.18 3.23
N ALA A 99 -1.23 14.91 2.12
CA ALA A 99 -1.93 16.18 1.88
C ALA A 99 -3.03 16.06 0.81
N ALA A 100 -3.16 14.91 0.14
CA ALA A 100 -4.14 14.73 -0.93
C ALA A 100 -5.59 14.88 -0.45
N ASN A 101 -5.85 14.54 0.82
CA ASN A 101 -7.16 14.68 1.45
C ASN A 101 -7.57 16.12 1.75
N GLN A 102 -6.72 17.12 1.47
CA GLN A 102 -7.12 18.53 1.50
C GLN A 102 -8.07 18.87 0.34
N ILE A 103 -8.02 18.11 -0.76
CA ILE A 103 -8.94 18.27 -1.89
C ILE A 103 -10.14 17.33 -1.70
N PRO A 104 -11.38 17.82 -1.82
CA PRO A 104 -12.56 16.96 -1.78
C PRO A 104 -12.52 15.91 -2.90
N PRO A 105 -12.78 14.63 -2.62
CA PRO A 105 -12.74 13.56 -3.64
C PRO A 105 -13.66 13.82 -4.84
N GLU A 106 -14.78 14.51 -4.62
CA GLU A 106 -15.73 14.91 -5.67
C GLU A 106 -15.14 15.91 -6.69
N CYS A 107 -14.02 16.57 -6.37
CA CYS A 107 -13.31 17.47 -7.28
C CYS A 107 -12.18 16.77 -8.05
N VAL A 108 -12.04 15.44 -7.93
CA VAL A 108 -10.90 14.69 -8.50
C VAL A 108 -11.39 13.68 -9.51
N ASP A 109 -11.16 13.97 -10.79
CA ASP A 109 -11.52 13.05 -11.89
C ASP A 109 -10.52 11.88 -12.02
N GLN A 110 -9.24 12.14 -11.76
CA GLN A 110 -8.17 11.15 -11.94
C GLN A 110 -7.03 11.35 -10.93
N VAL A 111 -6.48 10.23 -10.44
CA VAL A 111 -5.30 10.21 -9.57
C VAL A 111 -4.18 9.43 -10.25
N THR A 112 -2.97 9.99 -10.26
CA THR A 112 -1.75 9.31 -10.73
C THR A 112 -0.71 9.29 -9.62
N GLU A 113 -0.22 8.10 -9.28
CA GLU A 113 0.77 7.92 -8.20
C GLU A 113 2.19 7.73 -8.77
N ILE A 114 3.16 8.51 -8.27
CA ILE A 114 4.58 8.33 -8.58
C ILE A 114 5.20 7.33 -7.60
N ARG A 115 5.50 6.11 -8.07
CA ARG A 115 5.85 4.95 -7.24
C ARG A 115 7.33 4.66 -7.09
N GLY A 116 8.23 5.61 -7.28
CA GLY A 116 9.67 5.40 -7.06
C GLY A 116 10.33 4.31 -7.93
N PHE A 117 11.40 3.70 -7.42
CA PHE A 117 12.23 2.69 -8.11
C PHE A 117 11.76 1.26 -7.85
N ASN A 118 11.58 0.48 -8.92
CA ASN A 118 11.50 -0.98 -8.84
C ASN A 118 12.89 -1.61 -8.53
N GLU A 119 12.94 -2.92 -8.31
CA GLU A 119 14.18 -3.60 -7.91
C GLU A 119 15.33 -3.45 -8.92
N ALA A 120 15.04 -3.51 -10.23
CA ALA A 120 16.05 -3.33 -11.27
C ALA A 120 16.57 -1.88 -11.32
N GLN A 121 15.68 -0.90 -11.18
CA GLN A 121 16.01 0.52 -11.18
C GLN A 121 16.87 0.91 -9.97
N LYS A 122 16.63 0.32 -8.79
CA LYS A 122 17.49 0.52 -7.60
C LYS A 122 18.94 0.14 -7.90
N GLU A 123 19.15 -1.06 -8.45
CA GLU A 123 20.49 -1.53 -8.79
C GLU A 123 21.14 -0.70 -9.90
N GLU A 124 20.38 -0.37 -10.94
CA GLU A 124 20.85 0.46 -12.04
C GLU A 124 21.32 1.82 -11.54
N TYR A 125 20.51 2.47 -10.70
CA TYR A 125 20.85 3.74 -10.09
C TYR A 125 22.15 3.65 -9.28
N LEU A 126 22.27 2.64 -8.40
CA LEU A 126 23.47 2.44 -7.57
C LEU A 126 24.73 2.20 -8.41
N ARG A 127 24.63 1.40 -9.48
CA ARG A 127 25.74 1.15 -10.42
C ARG A 127 26.13 2.40 -11.22
N LYS A 128 25.16 3.26 -11.57
CA LYS A 128 25.42 4.54 -12.26
C LYS A 128 26.06 5.56 -11.31
N LYS A 129 25.63 5.59 -10.05
CA LYS A 129 26.11 6.56 -9.05
C LYS A 129 27.53 6.23 -8.56
N ILE A 130 27.82 4.94 -8.32
CA ILE A 130 29.10 4.50 -7.74
C ILE A 130 30.01 4.01 -8.87
N THR A 131 31.03 4.81 -9.21
CA THR A 131 31.90 4.56 -10.37
C THR A 131 32.70 3.25 -10.30
N ASN A 132 33.01 2.75 -9.10
CA ASN A 132 33.73 1.50 -8.92
C ASN A 132 32.76 0.29 -8.89
N PRO A 133 32.83 -0.64 -9.86
CA PRO A 133 31.87 -1.76 -9.95
C PRO A 133 31.90 -2.72 -8.76
N ASN A 134 33.07 -3.01 -8.19
CA ASN A 134 33.19 -3.90 -7.03
C ASN A 134 32.58 -3.26 -5.78
N LEU A 135 32.82 -1.95 -5.61
CA LEU A 135 32.22 -1.17 -4.53
C LEU A 135 30.69 -1.11 -4.67
N ALA A 136 30.19 -0.83 -5.87
CA ALA A 136 28.76 -0.81 -6.16
C ALA A 136 28.10 -2.15 -5.82
N ASN A 137 28.69 -3.28 -6.25
CA ASN A 137 28.18 -4.62 -5.94
C ASN A 137 28.17 -4.91 -4.43
N ASN A 138 29.21 -4.50 -3.68
CA ASN A 138 29.26 -4.67 -2.23
C ASN A 138 28.18 -3.84 -1.51
N ILE A 139 27.95 -2.60 -1.95
CA ILE A 139 26.91 -1.72 -1.39
C ILE A 139 25.53 -2.26 -1.70
N ILE A 140 25.27 -2.69 -2.94
CA ILE A 140 24.01 -3.34 -3.33
C ILE A 140 23.76 -4.57 -2.45
N LYS A 141 24.79 -5.40 -2.23
CA LYS A 141 24.68 -6.58 -1.35
C LYS A 141 24.33 -6.20 0.08
N HIS A 142 24.97 -5.17 0.64
CA HIS A 142 24.67 -4.68 1.99
C HIS A 142 23.24 -4.14 2.11
N ILE A 143 22.81 -3.31 1.15
CA ILE A 143 21.44 -2.78 1.11
C ILE A 143 20.44 -3.92 1.06
N LYS A 144 20.63 -4.92 0.20
CA LYS A 144 19.76 -6.10 0.11
C LYS A 144 19.69 -6.87 1.43
N SER A 145 20.83 -7.09 2.09
CA SER A 145 20.88 -7.79 3.39
C SER A 145 20.26 -7.03 4.56
N THR A 146 19.89 -5.76 4.36
CA THR A 146 19.26 -4.92 5.38
C THR A 146 17.88 -4.50 4.90
N ARG A 147 16.85 -5.27 5.25
CA ARG A 147 15.50 -5.07 4.73
C ARG A 147 14.97 -3.64 4.86
N THR A 148 15.21 -2.97 5.99
CA THR A 148 14.82 -1.56 6.19
C THR A 148 15.42 -0.65 5.11
N LEU A 149 16.72 -0.76 4.84
CA LEU A 149 17.39 0.05 3.81
C LEU A 149 16.89 -0.30 2.42
N HIS A 150 16.70 -1.60 2.16
CA HIS A 150 16.21 -2.10 0.88
C HIS A 150 14.82 -1.58 0.51
N ILE A 151 13.88 -1.59 1.49
CA ILE A 151 12.53 -1.04 1.32
C ILE A 151 12.61 0.46 1.08
N MET A 152 13.41 1.18 1.86
CA MET A 152 13.50 2.64 1.75
C MET A 152 14.11 3.10 0.42
N CYS A 153 15.07 2.35 -0.13
CA CYS A 153 15.67 2.65 -1.44
C CYS A 153 14.67 2.58 -2.61
N HIS A 154 13.43 2.14 -2.37
CA HIS A 154 12.32 2.34 -3.32
C HIS A 154 12.10 3.83 -3.61
N ILE A 155 12.26 4.71 -2.63
CA ILE A 155 12.18 6.16 -2.86
C ILE A 155 13.56 6.65 -3.30
N PRO A 156 13.68 7.32 -4.47
CA PRO A 156 14.97 7.71 -5.05
C PRO A 156 15.90 8.47 -4.11
N VAL A 157 15.36 9.38 -3.28
CA VAL A 157 16.17 10.16 -2.32
C VAL A 157 16.83 9.28 -1.26
N PHE A 158 16.16 8.25 -0.74
CA PHE A 158 16.78 7.31 0.20
C PHE A 158 17.82 6.44 -0.49
N CYS A 159 17.61 6.09 -1.77
CA CYS A 159 18.62 5.39 -2.57
C CYS A 159 19.89 6.24 -2.74
N TRP A 160 19.71 7.53 -3.02
CA TRP A 160 20.80 8.50 -3.10
C TRP A 160 21.54 8.70 -1.77
N ILE A 161 20.82 8.93 -0.66
CA ILE A 161 21.41 9.02 0.70
C ILE A 161 22.22 7.75 1.00
N SER A 162 21.64 6.59 0.72
CA SER A 162 22.29 5.30 0.96
C SER A 162 23.56 5.14 0.15
N ALA A 163 23.54 5.51 -1.13
CA ALA A 163 24.72 5.47 -1.98
C ALA A 163 25.82 6.39 -1.45
N THR A 164 25.50 7.65 -1.16
CA THR A 164 26.44 8.67 -0.69
C THR A 164 27.12 8.25 0.63
N VAL A 165 26.33 7.82 1.61
CA VAL A 165 26.83 7.42 2.93
C VAL A 165 27.68 6.15 2.84
N LEU A 166 27.16 5.09 2.21
CA LEU A 166 27.86 3.80 2.16
C LEU A 166 29.13 3.87 1.30
N GLU A 167 29.10 4.62 0.19
CA GLU A 167 30.30 4.83 -0.64
C GLU A 167 31.41 5.50 0.17
N ARG A 168 31.06 6.52 0.96
CA ARG A 168 32.02 7.23 1.79
C ARG A 168 32.60 6.36 2.89
N ILE A 169 31.76 5.68 3.66
CA ILE A 169 32.20 4.82 4.78
C ILE A 169 33.18 3.75 4.27
N VAL A 170 32.88 3.12 3.12
CA VAL A 170 33.74 2.09 2.56
C VAL A 170 35.05 2.67 2.01
N LYS A 171 35.03 3.87 1.40
CA LYS A 171 36.24 4.56 0.90
C LYS A 171 37.18 5.02 2.02
N GLU A 172 36.63 5.45 3.16
CA GLU A 172 37.44 5.92 4.31
C GLU A 172 38.18 4.80 5.04
N GLY A 173 37.85 3.53 4.75
CA GLY A 173 38.66 2.35 5.06
C GLY A 173 39.09 2.20 6.53
N LYS A 174 38.29 1.50 7.34
CA LYS A 174 38.64 0.84 8.63
C LYS A 174 37.39 0.14 9.18
N SER A 175 37.52 -0.59 10.28
CA SER A 175 36.55 -1.48 10.95
C SER A 175 35.19 -0.88 11.39
N VAL A 176 34.64 0.08 10.66
CA VAL A 176 33.35 0.72 10.93
C VAL A 176 32.26 -0.23 10.43
N LYS A 177 31.41 -0.67 11.35
CA LYS A 177 30.23 -1.47 11.00
C LYS A 177 29.33 -0.62 10.11
N LEU A 178 28.93 -1.17 8.97
CA LEU A 178 28.00 -0.49 8.08
C LEU A 178 26.67 -0.23 8.82
N PRO A 179 26.05 0.94 8.63
CA PRO A 179 24.77 1.26 9.24
C PRO A 179 23.71 0.20 8.91
N LYS A 180 22.93 -0.18 9.91
CA LYS A 180 21.83 -1.13 9.78
C LYS A 180 20.46 -0.49 10.04
N THR A 181 20.43 0.57 10.83
CA THR A 181 19.19 1.29 11.15
C THR A 181 19.09 2.59 10.36
N LEU A 182 17.89 3.15 10.32
CA LEU A 182 17.68 4.41 9.62
C LEU A 182 18.38 5.57 10.34
N THR A 183 18.35 5.57 11.67
CA THR A 183 19.01 6.61 12.46
C THR A 183 20.52 6.66 12.16
N GLN A 184 21.18 5.50 12.15
CA GLN A 184 22.61 5.42 11.84
C GLN A 184 22.91 5.97 10.43
N MET A 185 22.06 5.66 9.44
CA MET A 185 22.22 6.21 8.09
C MET A 185 22.18 7.73 8.08
N TYR A 186 21.30 8.35 8.86
CA TYR A 186 21.16 9.80 8.92
C TYR A 186 22.25 10.48 9.75
N GLU A 187 22.73 9.85 10.83
CA GLU A 187 23.92 10.32 11.55
C GLU A 187 25.14 10.36 10.64
N HIS A 188 25.36 9.27 9.89
CA HIS A 188 26.45 9.22 8.93
C HIS A 188 26.23 10.14 7.73
N PHE A 189 24.98 10.39 7.33
CA PHE A 189 24.65 11.38 6.31
C PHE A 189 25.06 12.77 6.77
N LEU A 190 24.64 13.20 7.97
CA LEU A 190 25.02 14.50 8.52
C LEU A 190 26.56 14.64 8.61
N LEU A 191 27.25 13.65 9.18
CA LEU A 191 28.72 13.60 9.22
C LEU A 191 29.36 13.73 7.83
N THR A 192 28.79 13.03 6.84
CA THR A 192 29.25 13.06 5.45
C THR A 192 29.13 14.48 4.89
N GLN A 193 27.98 15.12 5.04
CA GLN A 193 27.72 16.45 4.50
C GLN A 193 28.59 17.51 5.16
N THR A 194 28.70 17.50 6.49
CA THR A 194 29.59 18.40 7.24
C THR A 194 31.03 18.29 6.74
N SER A 195 31.52 17.08 6.50
CA SER A 195 32.89 16.92 6.00
C SER A 195 33.06 17.27 4.53
N VAL A 196 32.04 17.05 3.67
CA VAL A 196 32.06 17.51 2.27
C VAL A 196 32.15 19.04 2.20
N LYS A 197 31.31 19.74 2.97
CA LYS A 197 31.37 21.21 3.14
C LYS A 197 32.78 21.65 3.53
N ASN A 198 33.32 21.07 4.61
CA ASN A 198 34.61 21.47 5.14
C ASN A 198 35.74 21.29 4.11
N LYS A 199 35.82 20.15 3.41
CA LYS A 199 36.84 19.92 2.37
C LYS A 199 36.80 20.95 1.23
N LYS A 200 35.62 21.48 0.90
CA LYS A 200 35.43 22.39 -0.23
C LYS A 200 35.81 23.84 0.09
N TYR A 201 35.71 24.27 1.36
CA TYR A 201 35.88 25.70 1.73
C TYR A 201 36.83 25.97 2.90
N ASN A 202 36.94 25.05 3.86
CA ASN A 202 37.88 25.16 4.96
C ASN A 202 39.12 24.33 4.60
N LYS A 203 40.24 24.99 4.24
CA LYS A 203 41.54 24.35 3.91
C LYS A 203 42.17 23.54 5.07
N THR A 204 41.39 23.14 6.07
CA THR A 204 41.77 22.30 7.20
C THR A 204 42.00 20.86 6.74
N THR A 205 43.18 20.32 7.09
CA THR A 205 43.56 18.90 6.92
C THR A 205 42.88 17.96 7.93
N GLU A 206 41.90 18.45 8.69
CA GLU A 206 41.24 17.72 9.77
C GLU A 206 40.38 16.60 9.19
N THR A 207 40.74 15.35 9.49
CA THR A 207 40.06 14.14 8.99
C THR A 207 39.19 13.48 10.05
N ASN A 208 39.21 13.97 11.29
CA ASN A 208 38.42 13.43 12.39
C ASN A 208 36.96 13.90 12.30
N PRO A 209 35.98 12.99 12.10
CA PRO A 209 34.57 13.37 11.95
C PRO A 209 33.99 14.13 13.16
N LYS A 210 34.50 13.87 14.36
CA LYS A 210 34.00 14.49 15.61
C LYS A 210 34.37 15.96 15.74
N GLU A 211 35.55 16.33 15.25
CA GLU A 211 36.03 17.72 15.30
C GLU A 211 35.41 18.57 14.18
N LEU A 212 35.08 17.93 13.05
CA LEU A 212 34.36 18.57 11.94
C LEU A 212 32.91 18.93 12.28
N ILE A 213 32.18 18.08 13.02
CA ILE A 213 30.84 18.45 13.51
C ILE A 213 30.93 19.66 14.44
N LYS A 214 31.92 19.68 15.33
CA LYS A 214 32.08 20.74 16.33
C LYS A 214 32.30 22.12 15.70
N SER A 215 32.99 22.21 14.56
CA SER A 215 33.18 23.49 13.87
C SER A 215 31.88 24.08 13.29
N ASP A 216 30.88 23.23 13.01
CA ASP A 216 29.59 23.60 12.44
C ASP A 216 28.43 23.48 13.45
N GLU A 217 28.74 23.28 14.73
CA GLU A 217 27.80 22.98 15.82
C GLU A 217 26.68 24.02 15.90
N ASP A 218 27.01 25.31 16.01
CA ASP A 218 26.03 26.40 16.17
C ASP A 218 25.00 26.42 15.03
N MET A 219 25.46 26.36 13.79
CA MET A 219 24.58 26.39 12.62
C MET A 219 23.72 25.12 12.53
N ILE A 220 24.27 23.94 12.80
CA ILE A 220 23.52 22.69 12.81
C ILE A 220 22.44 22.72 13.90
N LEU A 221 22.73 23.26 15.10
CA LEU A 221 21.74 23.39 16.17
C LEU A 221 20.63 24.39 15.83
N LYS A 222 20.96 25.52 15.18
CA LYS A 222 19.95 26.47 14.67
C LYS A 222 19.06 25.84 13.60
N LEU A 223 19.63 25.11 12.64
CA LEU A 223 18.87 24.36 11.64
C LEU A 223 18.00 23.26 12.27
N SER A 224 18.50 22.61 13.32
CA SER A 224 17.75 21.59 14.07
C SER A 224 16.56 22.20 14.82
N ASN A 225 16.73 23.39 15.41
CA ASN A 225 15.63 24.16 16.01
C ASN A 225 14.58 24.55 14.95
N LEU A 226 15.02 25.10 13.81
CA LEU A 226 14.13 25.42 12.69
C LEU A 226 13.35 24.19 12.23
N ALA A 227 14.03 23.05 12.05
CA ALA A 227 13.42 21.80 11.64
C ALA A 227 12.33 21.34 12.63
N PHE A 228 12.62 21.42 13.93
CA PHE A 228 11.67 21.06 14.99
C PHE A 228 10.44 21.97 14.98
N GLN A 229 10.62 23.29 14.95
CA GLN A 229 9.51 24.26 14.94
C GLN A 229 8.62 24.10 13.71
N GLN A 230 9.22 23.97 12.52
CA GLN A 230 8.46 23.81 11.29
C GLN A 230 7.75 22.45 11.22
N LEU A 231 8.35 21.39 11.78
CA LEU A 231 7.69 20.09 11.89
C LEU A 231 6.45 20.16 12.81
N GLN A 232 6.53 20.85 13.95
CA GLN A 232 5.38 21.07 14.84
C GLN A 232 4.26 21.89 14.18
N LYS A 233 4.63 22.86 13.33
CA LYS A 233 3.68 23.66 12.55
C LYS A 233 3.08 22.89 11.35
N GLY A 234 3.65 21.73 10.99
CA GLY A 234 3.27 20.97 9.78
C GLY A 234 3.79 21.59 8.48
N ASN A 235 4.80 22.47 8.57
CA ASN A 235 5.34 23.21 7.44
C ASN A 235 6.51 22.48 6.78
N MET A 236 6.49 22.48 5.45
CA MET A 236 7.48 21.82 4.58
C MET A 236 8.48 22.79 3.96
N ILE A 237 8.01 24.00 3.73
CA ILE A 237 8.78 25.15 3.27
C ILE A 237 8.75 26.21 4.37
N PHE A 238 9.67 27.16 4.32
CA PHE A 238 9.76 28.28 5.24
C PHE A 238 10.42 29.49 4.58
N TYR A 239 10.23 30.67 5.18
CA TYR A 239 10.64 31.96 4.62
C TYR A 239 11.68 32.66 5.49
N GLU A 240 12.20 33.81 5.04
CA GLU A 240 13.24 34.54 5.78
C GLU A 240 12.85 34.86 7.23
N GLU A 241 11.58 35.12 7.53
CA GLU A 241 11.13 35.38 8.90
C GLU A 241 11.29 34.16 9.79
N ASP A 242 11.00 32.96 9.27
CA ASP A 242 11.14 31.69 10.00
C ASP A 242 12.62 31.42 10.36
N LEU A 243 13.55 31.77 9.45
CA LEU A 243 14.99 31.67 9.68
C LEU A 243 15.46 32.64 10.77
N ARG A 244 15.01 33.89 10.70
CA ARG A 244 15.37 34.93 11.68
C ARG A 244 14.82 34.61 13.07
N GLU A 245 13.62 34.03 13.16
CA GLU A 245 13.03 33.54 14.43
C GLU A 245 13.92 32.47 15.09
N CYS A 246 14.64 31.68 14.28
CA CYS A 246 15.58 30.66 14.75
C CYS A 246 17.02 31.18 14.94
N GLY A 247 17.25 32.49 14.77
CA GLY A 247 18.57 33.11 14.91
C GLY A 247 19.54 32.77 13.77
N ILE A 248 19.02 32.42 12.59
CA ILE A 248 19.81 32.16 11.39
C ILE A 248 19.87 33.43 10.55
N ASP A 249 21.08 33.91 10.26
CA ASP A 249 21.27 34.99 9.28
C ASP A 249 20.95 34.45 7.88
N VAL A 250 20.12 35.16 7.12
CA VAL A 250 19.74 34.78 5.75
C VAL A 250 20.98 34.67 4.85
N THR A 251 22.00 35.49 5.07
CA THR A 251 23.26 35.40 4.32
C THR A 251 24.04 34.13 4.65
N GLU A 252 24.11 33.76 5.93
CA GLU A 252 24.71 32.50 6.40
C GLU A 252 23.92 31.27 5.94
N ALA A 253 22.58 31.36 5.88
CA ALA A 253 21.72 30.31 5.34
C ALA A 253 21.94 30.12 3.84
N SER A 254 22.08 31.20 3.07
CA SER A 254 22.40 31.13 1.64
C SER A 254 23.78 30.52 1.38
N GLU A 255 24.77 30.85 2.21
CA GLU A 255 26.06 30.16 2.19
C GLU A 255 25.87 28.68 2.52
N TYR A 256 25.21 28.33 3.62
CA TYR A 256 24.99 26.93 4.00
C TYR A 256 24.19 26.15 2.94
N SER A 257 23.24 26.79 2.25
CA SER A 257 22.51 26.26 1.08
C SER A 257 23.48 25.95 -0.06
N ALA A 258 24.34 26.89 -0.47
CA ALA A 258 25.33 26.68 -1.52
C ALA A 258 26.43 25.65 -1.15
N LEU A 259 26.65 25.46 0.15
CA LEU A 259 27.69 24.61 0.74
C LEU A 259 27.19 23.18 1.01
N CYS A 260 25.93 23.06 1.42
CA CYS A 260 25.20 21.85 1.79
C CYS A 260 23.85 21.82 1.05
N THR A 261 23.88 21.99 -0.28
CA THR A 261 22.73 21.87 -1.20
C THR A 261 21.97 20.54 -1.04
N GLU A 262 22.63 19.58 -0.41
CA GLU A 262 22.17 18.22 -0.12
C GLU A 262 21.42 18.11 1.23
N ILE A 263 21.42 19.16 2.05
CA ILE A 263 20.66 19.29 3.30
C ILE A 263 19.54 20.34 3.15
N PHE A 264 19.87 21.49 2.56
CA PHE A 264 19.07 22.69 2.59
C PHE A 264 19.00 23.32 1.20
N ILE A 265 17.79 23.70 0.76
CA ILE A 265 17.51 24.28 -0.55
C ILE A 265 17.07 25.73 -0.35
N GLU A 266 17.67 26.63 -1.13
CA GLU A 266 17.18 27.97 -1.37
C GLU A 266 16.72 28.05 -2.82
N GLU A 267 15.47 28.45 -3.02
CA GLU A 267 14.93 28.73 -4.33
C GLU A 267 14.49 30.18 -4.42
N SER A 268 14.77 30.81 -5.57
CA SER A 268 14.20 32.11 -5.91
C SER A 268 12.81 31.87 -6.47
N GLY A 269 11.78 32.30 -5.75
CA GLY A 269 10.43 32.35 -6.31
C GLY A 269 10.35 33.39 -7.44
N LEU A 270 9.22 33.42 -8.15
CA LEU A 270 9.02 34.27 -9.34
C LEU A 270 9.20 35.80 -9.10
N TYR A 271 9.27 36.25 -7.84
CA TYR A 271 9.44 37.66 -7.44
C TYR A 271 10.73 37.96 -6.64
N ASN A 272 11.74 37.09 -6.71
CA ASN A 272 12.96 37.18 -5.89
C ASN A 272 12.72 37.03 -4.37
N GLU A 273 11.53 36.59 -3.96
CA GLU A 273 11.29 36.15 -2.58
C GLU A 273 11.94 34.78 -2.40
N LYS A 274 12.81 34.66 -1.39
CA LYS A 274 13.55 33.43 -1.11
C LYS A 274 12.65 32.45 -0.37
N VAL A 275 12.50 31.27 -0.96
CA VAL A 275 11.81 30.13 -0.34
C VAL A 275 12.86 29.12 0.07
N PHE A 276 12.71 28.58 1.27
CA PHE A 276 13.64 27.63 1.83
C PHE A 276 12.94 26.32 2.20
N SER A 277 13.65 25.22 2.04
CA SER A 277 13.17 23.89 2.45
C SER A 277 14.36 22.98 2.75
N PHE A 278 14.12 21.90 3.48
CA PHE A 278 15.08 20.80 3.53
C PHE A 278 14.94 19.97 2.24
N VAL A 279 16.05 19.40 1.75
CA VAL A 279 16.06 18.58 0.51
C VAL A 279 15.00 17.48 0.53
N HIS A 280 14.71 16.95 1.71
CA HIS A 280 13.63 16.01 1.92
C HIS A 280 13.10 16.10 3.36
N LEU A 281 11.80 15.81 3.54
CA LEU A 281 11.15 15.85 4.87
C LEU A 281 11.88 15.00 5.92
N SER A 282 12.42 13.85 5.52
CA SER A 282 13.16 12.98 6.45
C SER A 282 14.41 13.64 7.06
N ILE A 283 15.03 14.60 6.38
CA ILE A 283 16.15 15.39 6.91
C ILE A 283 15.63 16.35 7.98
N GLN A 284 14.50 17.01 7.72
CA GLN A 284 13.81 17.85 8.70
C GLN A 284 13.42 17.05 9.94
N GLU A 285 12.83 15.86 9.77
CA GLU A 285 12.43 14.99 10.88
C GLU A 285 13.63 14.49 11.70
N PHE A 286 14.76 14.18 11.04
CA PHE A 286 15.99 13.78 11.73
C PHE A 286 16.59 14.94 12.52
N LEU A 287 16.75 16.12 11.93
CA LEU A 287 17.28 17.30 12.61
C LEU A 287 16.35 17.76 13.75
N ALA A 288 15.04 17.66 13.56
CA ALA A 288 14.08 17.90 14.63
C ALA A 288 14.30 16.95 15.82
N ALA A 289 14.57 15.66 15.57
CA ALA A 289 14.89 14.69 16.61
C ALA A 289 16.20 15.01 17.34
N VAL A 290 17.22 15.47 16.60
CA VAL A 290 18.48 15.99 17.19
C VAL A 290 18.21 17.17 18.12
N HIS A 291 17.41 18.16 17.68
CA HIS A 291 17.04 19.30 18.52
C HIS A 291 16.26 18.90 19.77
N ALA A 292 15.31 17.97 19.63
CA ALA A 292 14.50 17.52 20.76
C ALA A 292 15.36 16.84 21.83
N LEU A 293 16.31 16.00 21.41
CA LEU A 293 17.28 15.37 22.32
C LEU A 293 18.22 16.42 22.92
N GLU A 294 18.79 17.31 22.12
CA GLU A 294 19.76 18.29 22.59
C GLU A 294 19.17 19.31 23.56
N SER A 295 17.94 19.79 23.30
CA SER A 295 17.27 20.72 24.21
C SER A 295 17.01 20.09 25.58
N CYS A 296 16.72 18.79 25.61
CA CYS A 296 16.57 18.04 26.86
C CYS A 296 17.91 17.82 27.58
N LEU A 297 19.01 17.64 26.84
CA LEU A 297 20.35 17.41 27.40
C LEU A 297 21.04 18.70 27.87
N GLY A 298 20.92 19.79 27.11
CA GLY A 298 21.69 21.03 27.29
C GLY A 298 20.92 22.18 27.94
N LYS A 299 19.65 22.42 27.57
CA LYS A 299 18.88 23.60 28.01
C LYS A 299 17.88 23.34 29.15
N GLU A 300 17.66 22.08 29.49
CA GLU A 300 16.65 21.64 30.45
C GLU A 300 15.20 22.07 30.11
N GLU A 301 14.92 22.33 28.84
CA GLU A 301 13.59 22.76 28.37
C GLU A 301 12.74 21.56 27.93
N HIS A 302 11.45 21.55 28.31
CA HIS A 302 10.50 20.55 27.84
C HIS A 302 10.01 20.90 26.43
N VAL A 303 10.46 20.12 25.46
CA VAL A 303 10.18 20.30 24.03
C VAL A 303 8.71 20.00 23.67
N PHE A 304 8.02 19.21 24.50
CA PHE A 304 6.58 18.94 24.38
C PHE A 304 5.82 19.51 25.58
N PRO A 305 4.76 20.33 25.37
CA PRO A 305 4.00 20.94 26.46
C PRO A 305 3.32 19.90 27.34
N TYR A 306 3.23 20.19 28.63
CA TYR A 306 2.45 19.40 29.58
C TYR A 306 0.96 19.52 29.23
N LYS A 307 0.26 18.39 29.12
CA LYS A 307 -1.20 18.43 29.20
C LYS A 307 -1.57 18.77 30.63
N THR A 308 -2.28 19.86 30.82
CA THR A 308 -2.88 20.27 32.09
C THR A 308 -3.86 19.20 32.57
N HIS A 309 -3.39 18.19 33.29
CA HIS A 309 -4.23 17.37 34.18
C HIS A 309 -3.48 16.64 35.31
N ASP A 310 -2.14 16.60 35.32
CA ASP A 310 -1.38 16.15 36.50
C ASP A 310 -0.84 17.34 37.29
N ASN A 311 -1.76 18.10 37.90
CA ASN A 311 -1.41 18.98 39.02
C ASN A 311 -1.40 18.12 40.28
N ASN A 312 -0.28 17.46 40.55
CA ASN A 312 0.18 17.06 41.88
C ASN A 312 1.54 16.40 41.72
N ASP A 313 2.62 17.19 41.82
CA ASP A 313 3.86 16.83 42.54
C ASP A 313 4.91 17.93 42.38
N ASP A 314 4.58 19.16 42.81
CA ASP A 314 5.58 20.19 43.15
C ASP A 314 5.97 20.04 44.63
N LYS A 315 6.55 18.88 44.98
CA LYS A 315 7.36 18.75 46.20
C LYS A 315 8.83 18.70 45.80
N LYS A 316 9.53 19.79 46.12
CA LYS A 316 10.99 19.87 46.12
C LYS A 316 11.52 18.93 47.23
N ASP A 317 11.75 17.68 46.88
CA ASP A 317 12.55 16.76 47.69
C ASP A 317 13.97 16.67 47.10
N ASP A 318 14.97 16.52 47.98
CA ASP A 318 16.41 16.42 47.69
C ASP A 318 16.75 15.16 46.85
N VAL A 319 16.40 15.18 45.55
CA VAL A 319 16.75 14.13 44.60
C VAL A 319 18.01 14.53 43.82
N ASP A 320 18.95 13.60 43.72
CA ASP A 320 20.23 13.74 43.01
C ASP A 320 20.05 14.23 41.55
N ASP A 321 20.86 15.18 41.10
CA ASP A 321 20.74 15.87 39.79
C ASP A 321 20.83 14.89 38.61
N GLU A 322 21.52 13.75 38.77
CA GLU A 322 21.61 12.70 37.76
C GLU A 322 20.32 11.88 37.62
N VAL A 323 19.61 11.60 38.72
CA VAL A 323 18.31 10.90 38.72
C VAL A 323 17.27 11.76 38.01
N ARG A 324 17.28 13.07 38.28
CA ARG A 324 16.41 14.05 37.61
C ARG A 324 16.61 14.10 36.10
N LYS A 325 17.82 13.89 35.58
CA LYS A 325 18.12 13.85 34.13
C LYS A 325 17.64 12.56 33.45
N SER A 326 17.80 11.42 34.12
CA SER A 326 17.26 10.12 33.67
C SER A 326 15.73 10.19 33.49
N ASP A 327 15.04 10.77 34.48
CA ASP A 327 13.58 10.95 34.42
C ASP A 327 13.14 11.94 33.32
N LYS A 328 13.92 13.01 33.06
CA LYS A 328 13.66 13.94 31.95
C LYS A 328 13.77 13.28 30.56
N LEU A 329 14.83 12.50 30.33
CA LEU A 329 15.02 11.79 29.05
C LEU A 329 13.90 10.76 28.82
N TYR A 330 13.56 10.00 29.86
CA TYR A 330 12.42 9.08 29.78
C TYR A 330 11.11 9.82 29.48
N ASP A 331 10.86 10.95 30.14
CA ASP A 331 9.67 11.78 29.90
C ASP A 331 9.62 12.33 28.45
N LEU A 332 10.76 12.77 27.89
CA LEU A 332 10.85 13.17 26.48
C LEU A 332 10.42 12.03 25.56
N TYR A 333 11.01 10.84 25.70
CA TYR A 333 10.70 9.70 24.83
C TYR A 333 9.24 9.27 24.98
N LYS A 334 8.74 9.19 26.21
CA LYS A 334 7.35 8.86 26.52
C LYS A 334 6.38 9.82 25.83
N ARG A 335 6.62 11.14 25.93
CA ARG A 335 5.76 12.15 25.28
C ARG A 335 5.84 12.08 23.77
N ALA A 336 7.02 11.88 23.20
CA ALA A 336 7.18 11.74 21.76
C ALA A 336 6.36 10.55 21.23
N VAL A 337 6.39 9.40 21.93
CA VAL A 337 5.56 8.23 21.61
C VAL A 337 4.07 8.58 21.68
N ASP A 338 3.63 9.24 22.76
CA ASP A 338 2.23 9.65 22.92
C ASP A 338 1.77 10.59 21.79
N GLN A 339 2.58 11.58 21.41
CA GLN A 339 2.25 12.53 20.34
C GLN A 339 2.21 11.87 18.95
N ALA A 340 3.17 10.99 18.64
CA ALA A 340 3.20 10.30 17.35
C ALA A 340 2.02 9.34 17.17
N VAL A 341 1.61 8.66 18.26
CA VAL A 341 0.40 7.82 18.26
C VAL A 341 -0.86 8.64 18.08
N MET A 342 -0.94 9.83 18.69
CA MET A 342 -2.08 10.74 18.54
C MET A 342 -2.13 11.47 17.18
N SER A 343 -1.06 11.39 16.39
CA SER A 343 -0.99 12.03 15.08
C SER A 343 -1.94 11.38 14.09
N LYS A 344 -2.86 12.18 13.51
CA LYS A 344 -3.89 11.69 12.57
C LYS A 344 -3.32 11.13 11.27
N ASN A 345 -2.24 11.72 10.76
CA ASN A 345 -1.65 11.39 9.45
C ASN A 345 -0.22 10.83 9.57
N GLY A 346 0.29 10.67 10.80
CA GLY A 346 1.62 10.14 11.05
C GLY A 346 2.81 10.99 10.67
N HIS A 347 2.63 12.30 10.54
CA HIS A 347 3.72 13.24 10.30
C HIS A 347 4.85 13.24 11.35
N LEU A 348 4.69 12.55 12.49
CA LEU A 348 5.71 12.40 13.53
C LEU A 348 6.36 11.00 13.56
N ASP A 349 5.98 10.11 12.65
CA ASP A 349 6.40 8.71 12.70
C ASP A 349 7.90 8.55 12.50
N LEU A 350 8.47 9.22 11.49
CA LEU A 350 9.91 9.12 11.22
C LEU A 350 10.72 9.91 12.25
N PHE A 351 10.22 11.08 12.67
CA PHE A 351 10.77 11.84 13.80
C PHE A 351 10.90 10.97 15.05
N LEU A 352 9.85 10.22 15.42
CA LEU A 352 9.88 9.33 16.57
C LEU A 352 10.93 8.23 16.41
N ARG A 353 11.00 7.60 15.23
CA ARG A 353 12.01 6.58 14.94
C ARG A 353 13.42 7.11 15.12
N PHE A 354 13.71 8.31 14.61
CA PHE A 354 15.00 8.96 14.79
C PHE A 354 15.30 9.29 16.25
N LEU A 355 14.35 9.89 16.97
CA LEU A 355 14.54 10.25 18.38
C LEU A 355 14.82 9.02 19.25
N ILE A 356 14.07 7.94 19.03
CA ILE A 356 14.26 6.67 19.72
C ILE A 356 15.61 6.04 19.33
N GLY A 357 16.01 6.07 18.05
CA GLY A 357 17.34 5.60 17.64
C GLY A 357 18.47 6.41 18.27
N LEU A 358 18.33 7.74 18.37
CA LEU A 358 19.30 8.64 19.01
C LEU A 358 19.38 8.46 20.53
N SER A 359 18.47 7.72 21.14
CA SER A 359 18.56 7.38 22.57
C SER A 359 19.71 6.41 22.87
N LEU A 360 20.15 5.62 21.88
CA LEU A 360 21.27 4.69 22.03
C LEU A 360 22.60 5.43 22.16
N LYS A 361 23.39 5.07 23.18
CA LYS A 361 24.70 5.71 23.42
C LYS A 361 25.64 5.62 22.22
N SER A 362 25.64 4.49 21.51
CA SER A 362 26.47 4.28 20.33
C SER A 362 26.19 5.27 19.21
N ASN A 363 24.93 5.69 19.08
CA ASN A 363 24.48 6.65 18.09
C ASN A 363 24.85 8.06 18.55
N GLN A 364 24.55 8.43 19.81
CA GLN A 364 25.00 9.70 20.40
C GLN A 364 26.53 9.92 20.32
N ASP A 365 27.33 8.86 20.44
CA ASP A 365 28.79 8.94 20.34
C ASP A 365 29.29 9.32 18.94
N LEU A 366 28.50 9.10 17.88
CA LEU A 366 28.76 9.58 16.53
C LEU A 366 28.55 11.09 16.42
N LEU A 367 27.63 11.64 17.22
CA LEU A 367 27.28 13.07 17.28
C LEU A 367 27.84 13.80 18.50
N LYS A 368 28.89 13.26 19.15
CA LYS A 368 29.51 13.79 20.39
C LYS A 368 30.02 15.25 20.30
N GLY A 369 30.14 15.82 19.10
CA GLY A 369 30.47 17.23 18.87
C GLY A 369 29.26 18.16 18.73
N LEU A 370 28.05 17.61 18.68
CA LEU A 370 26.77 18.32 18.55
C LEU A 370 25.89 18.15 19.77
N LEU A 371 25.90 16.96 20.38
CA LEU A 371 25.09 16.65 21.54
C LEU A 371 25.86 16.90 22.85
N THR A 372 25.24 17.64 23.77
CA THR A 372 25.72 17.83 25.13
C THR A 372 25.91 16.47 25.79
N GLN A 373 27.12 16.19 26.28
CA GLN A 373 27.39 14.92 26.96
C GLN A 373 26.56 14.83 28.24
N ALA A 374 25.58 13.92 28.27
CA ALA A 374 24.94 13.52 29.50
C ALA A 374 26.01 13.01 30.47
N GLY A 375 26.14 13.65 31.64
CA GLY A 375 26.97 13.17 32.75
C GLY A 375 26.49 11.85 33.35
N SER A 376 25.38 11.29 32.86
CA SER A 376 24.77 10.05 33.36
C SER A 376 25.70 8.85 33.22
N THR A 377 25.73 8.03 34.26
CA THR A 377 26.43 6.73 34.23
C THR A 377 25.83 5.78 33.18
N THR A 378 26.64 4.85 32.65
CA THR A 378 26.18 3.79 31.71
C THR A 378 24.98 3.01 32.26
N GLN A 379 24.90 2.86 33.59
CA GLN A 379 23.83 2.17 34.31
C GLN A 379 22.47 2.89 34.16
N GLN A 380 22.41 4.21 34.40
CA GLN A 380 21.18 5.01 34.31
C GLN A 380 20.67 5.14 32.87
N ASN A 381 21.58 5.30 31.90
CA ASN A 381 21.17 5.32 30.49
C ASN A 381 20.55 3.97 30.09
N THR A 382 21.14 2.85 30.55
CA THR A 382 20.56 1.52 30.36
C THR A 382 19.19 1.38 31.01
N GLU A 383 18.97 1.97 32.19
CA GLU A 383 17.68 1.96 32.87
C GLU A 383 16.63 2.79 32.13
N THR A 384 16.98 3.99 31.66
CA THR A 384 16.11 4.83 30.82
C THR A 384 15.66 4.08 29.57
N LEU A 385 16.60 3.43 28.87
CA LEU A 385 16.30 2.64 27.67
C LEU A 385 15.36 1.47 27.97
N LYS A 386 15.58 0.75 29.08
CA LYS A 386 14.67 -0.33 29.52
C LYS A 386 13.27 0.17 29.85
N ARG A 387 13.14 1.34 30.49
CA ARG A 387 11.85 1.96 30.76
C ARG A 387 11.15 2.35 29.45
N THR A 388 11.89 2.93 28.49
CA THR A 388 11.37 3.28 27.16
C THR A 388 10.94 2.05 26.37
N GLU A 389 11.74 0.97 26.33
CA GLU A 389 11.39 -0.30 25.68
C GLU A 389 10.10 -0.89 26.26
N LYS A 390 10.01 -0.93 27.60
CA LYS A 390 8.81 -1.40 28.29
C LYS A 390 7.59 -0.55 27.93
N TYR A 391 7.75 0.78 27.92
CA TYR A 391 6.67 1.71 27.58
C TYR A 391 6.19 1.53 26.14
N LEU A 392 7.10 1.42 25.17
CA LEU A 392 6.79 1.11 23.77
C LEU A 392 6.02 -0.21 23.65
N SER A 393 6.50 -1.25 24.33
CA SER A 393 5.86 -2.58 24.34
C SER A 393 4.45 -2.53 24.94
N ASP A 394 4.25 -1.78 26.02
CA ASP A 394 2.94 -1.59 26.65
C ASP A 394 2.00 -0.74 25.77
N LYS A 395 2.54 0.24 25.04
CA LYS A 395 1.79 1.06 24.09
C LYS A 395 1.32 0.24 22.89
N ILE A 396 2.20 -0.60 22.31
CA ILE A 396 1.89 -1.54 21.22
C ILE A 396 0.70 -2.44 21.59
N LYS A 397 0.66 -2.95 22.82
CA LYS A 397 -0.43 -3.83 23.29
C LYS A 397 -1.79 -3.12 23.38
N LYS A 398 -1.80 -1.80 23.47
CA LYS A 398 -3.00 -0.98 23.66
C LYS A 398 -3.41 -0.22 22.39
N GLU A 399 -2.56 -0.18 21.38
CA GLU A 399 -2.75 0.63 20.18
C GLU A 399 -3.72 -0.03 19.18
N SER A 400 -4.74 0.72 18.76
CA SER A 400 -5.79 0.21 17.86
C SER A 400 -5.45 0.40 16.38
N SER A 401 -4.63 1.38 16.00
CA SER A 401 -4.25 1.56 14.60
C SER A 401 -3.14 0.59 14.18
N PRO A 402 -3.33 -0.18 13.08
CA PRO A 402 -2.28 -1.02 12.53
C PRO A 402 -1.05 -0.22 12.14
N GLU A 403 -1.21 0.91 11.46
CA GLU A 403 -0.12 1.75 10.96
C GLU A 403 0.72 2.30 12.11
N ARG A 404 0.06 2.82 13.16
CA ARG A 404 0.75 3.29 14.38
C ARG A 404 1.50 2.13 15.05
N THR A 405 0.87 0.96 15.15
CA THR A 405 1.47 -0.23 15.76
C THR A 405 2.75 -0.64 15.00
N ILE A 406 2.70 -0.67 13.67
CA ILE A 406 3.86 -0.99 12.81
C ILE A 406 4.97 0.05 12.99
N ASN A 407 4.64 1.34 13.11
CA ASN A 407 5.64 2.37 13.39
C ASN A 407 6.34 2.16 14.74
N LEU A 408 5.61 1.74 15.79
CA LEU A 408 6.21 1.42 17.09
C LEU A 408 7.13 0.18 17.02
N PHE A 409 6.82 -0.82 16.18
CA PHE A 409 7.76 -1.92 15.91
C PHE A 409 9.03 -1.44 15.20
N HIS A 410 8.91 -0.48 14.27
CA HIS A 410 10.11 0.16 13.69
C HIS A 410 10.93 0.90 14.75
N CYS A 411 10.30 1.56 15.74
CA CYS A 411 11.01 2.20 16.85
C CYS A 411 11.77 1.18 17.73
N LEU A 412 11.13 0.05 18.05
CA LEU A 412 11.79 -1.06 18.76
C LEU A 412 12.98 -1.61 17.98
N ASN A 413 12.87 -1.71 16.65
CA ASN A 413 13.98 -2.12 15.80
C ASN A 413 15.13 -1.09 15.77
N GLU A 414 14.85 0.21 15.85
CA GLU A 414 15.90 1.24 16.01
C GLU A 414 16.65 1.10 17.35
N LEU A 415 15.99 0.63 18.41
CA LEU A 415 16.63 0.29 19.70
C LEU A 415 17.39 -1.04 19.69
N GLY A 416 17.18 -1.89 18.67
CA GLY A 416 17.62 -3.28 18.68
C GLY A 416 16.86 -4.14 19.70
N ALA A 417 15.69 -3.70 20.16
CA ALA A 417 14.87 -4.34 21.17
C ALA A 417 13.73 -5.16 20.53
N ASN A 418 14.06 -6.34 20.00
CA ASN A 418 13.14 -7.12 19.17
C ASN A 418 12.42 -8.25 19.92
N SER A 419 12.39 -8.24 21.25
CA SER A 419 11.86 -9.34 22.08
C SER A 419 10.43 -9.78 21.69
N LEU A 420 9.52 -8.83 21.41
CA LEU A 420 8.16 -9.13 20.95
C LEU A 420 8.15 -9.85 19.59
N VAL A 421 9.02 -9.44 18.66
CA VAL A 421 9.13 -10.03 17.33
C VAL A 421 9.83 -11.39 17.40
N GLU A 422 10.87 -11.53 18.22
CA GLU A 422 11.61 -12.78 18.45
C GLU A 422 10.72 -13.85 19.09
N ASN A 423 9.86 -13.47 20.04
CA ASN A 423 8.86 -14.35 20.63
C ASN A 423 7.90 -14.87 19.54
N MET A 424 7.38 -13.97 18.70
CA MET A 424 6.51 -14.36 17.58
C MET A 424 7.23 -15.23 16.54
N GLN A 425 8.48 -14.93 16.22
CA GLN A 425 9.30 -15.74 15.32
C GLN A 425 9.51 -17.15 15.87
N THR A 426 9.74 -17.26 17.18
CA THR A 426 9.93 -18.54 17.86
C THR A 426 8.63 -19.35 17.83
N SER A 427 7.49 -18.72 18.14
CA SER A 427 6.16 -19.34 18.04
C SER A 427 5.80 -19.79 16.62
N LEU A 428 6.19 -19.01 15.61
CA LEU A 428 5.99 -19.35 14.20
C LEU A 428 6.81 -20.59 13.82
N ARG A 429 8.09 -20.64 14.20
CA ARG A 429 8.98 -21.78 13.91
C ARG A 429 8.58 -23.06 14.64
N SER A 430 7.98 -22.94 15.81
CA SER A 430 7.55 -24.07 16.61
C SER A 430 6.15 -24.59 16.22
N GLY A 431 5.42 -23.89 15.33
CA GLY A 431 4.11 -24.30 14.83
C GLY A 431 2.94 -24.08 15.79
N PHE A 432 3.16 -23.42 16.94
CA PHE A 432 2.15 -23.26 18.00
C PHE A 432 1.12 -22.14 17.76
N LEU A 433 1.27 -21.33 16.70
CA LEU A 433 0.41 -20.17 16.46
C LEU A 433 -1.03 -20.53 16.07
N SER A 434 -1.30 -21.77 15.66
CA SER A 434 -2.63 -22.24 15.28
C SER A 434 -3.52 -22.62 16.48
N GLU A 435 -2.93 -22.89 17.65
CA GLU A 435 -3.66 -23.39 18.83
C GLU A 435 -4.16 -22.27 19.77
N THR A 436 -3.69 -21.03 19.59
CA THR A 436 -3.99 -19.90 20.48
C THR A 436 -4.56 -18.72 19.72
N GLU A 437 -5.59 -18.07 20.29
CA GLU A 437 -6.16 -16.86 19.70
C GLU A 437 -5.17 -15.70 19.81
N LEU A 438 -4.69 -15.21 18.67
CA LEU A 438 -3.74 -14.12 18.59
C LEU A 438 -4.42 -12.79 18.89
N GLN A 439 -3.78 -12.03 19.78
CA GLN A 439 -4.16 -10.66 20.07
C GLN A 439 -3.74 -9.72 18.93
N LEU A 440 -4.41 -8.57 18.79
CA LEU A 440 -4.17 -7.60 17.70
C LEU A 440 -2.70 -7.20 17.54
N HIS A 441 -1.99 -6.99 18.65
CA HIS A 441 -0.58 -6.63 18.63
C HIS A 441 0.32 -7.79 18.15
N GLN A 442 -0.07 -9.04 18.40
CA GLN A 442 0.62 -10.22 17.89
C GLN A 442 0.38 -10.37 16.38
N CYS A 443 -0.83 -10.10 15.89
CA CYS A 443 -1.11 -10.04 14.46
C CYS A 443 -0.25 -8.98 13.76
N SER A 444 -0.12 -7.77 14.36
CA SER A 444 0.79 -6.74 13.83
C SER A 444 2.26 -7.12 13.93
N ALA A 445 2.70 -7.81 14.99
CA ALA A 445 4.07 -8.28 15.11
C ALA A 445 4.42 -9.32 14.03
N LEU A 446 3.51 -10.26 13.76
CA LEU A 446 3.69 -11.25 12.69
C LEU A 446 3.65 -10.58 11.31
N THR A 447 2.72 -9.65 11.09
CA THR A 447 2.67 -8.85 9.86
C THR A 447 3.99 -8.10 9.66
N TYR A 448 4.46 -7.39 10.69
CA TYR A 448 5.76 -6.71 10.66
C TYR A 448 6.89 -7.68 10.29
N LEU A 449 6.97 -8.84 10.95
CA LEU A 449 7.98 -9.86 10.69
C LEU A 449 7.96 -10.32 9.23
N LEU A 450 6.80 -10.65 8.68
CA LEU A 450 6.65 -11.13 7.30
C LEU A 450 6.98 -10.03 6.29
N LEU A 451 6.55 -8.79 6.54
CA LEU A 451 6.91 -7.64 5.70
C LEU A 451 8.40 -7.32 5.72
N MET A 452 9.04 -7.55 6.86
CA MET A 452 10.47 -7.38 7.06
C MET A 452 11.31 -8.61 6.64
N SER A 453 10.69 -9.65 6.10
CA SER A 453 11.39 -10.79 5.48
C SER A 453 11.83 -10.47 4.05
N GLU A 454 12.95 -11.06 3.62
CA GLU A 454 13.38 -11.06 2.22
C GLU A 454 12.67 -12.14 1.40
N GLU A 455 12.12 -13.15 2.06
CA GLU A 455 11.51 -14.32 1.42
C GLU A 455 10.10 -14.00 0.90
N VAL A 456 9.84 -14.38 -0.36
CA VAL A 456 8.49 -14.40 -0.92
C VAL A 456 7.85 -15.72 -0.52
N LEU A 457 6.75 -15.67 0.21
CA LEU A 457 6.01 -16.84 0.64
C LEU A 457 5.37 -17.53 -0.57
N GLU A 458 5.47 -18.85 -0.67
CA GLU A 458 4.71 -19.60 -1.67
C GLU A 458 3.20 -19.48 -1.40
N GLU A 459 2.80 -19.59 -0.13
CA GLU A 459 1.42 -19.48 0.31
C GLU A 459 1.31 -18.76 1.65
N PHE A 460 0.26 -17.95 1.79
CA PHE A 460 -0.19 -17.38 3.05
C PHE A 460 -1.66 -17.74 3.28
N ASP A 461 -1.90 -18.70 4.17
CA ASP A 461 -3.25 -19.04 4.65
C ASP A 461 -3.57 -18.28 5.93
N MET A 462 -4.51 -17.34 5.81
CA MET A 462 -4.93 -16.48 6.91
C MET A 462 -5.64 -17.27 8.03
N LYS A 463 -6.34 -18.38 7.72
CA LYS A 463 -7.00 -19.23 8.73
C LYS A 463 -6.03 -20.03 9.58
N THR A 464 -4.77 -20.13 9.19
CA THR A 464 -3.72 -20.72 10.04
C THR A 464 -3.61 -19.96 11.37
N TYR A 465 -4.01 -18.69 11.39
CA TYR A 465 -3.94 -17.83 12.55
C TYR A 465 -5.35 -17.58 13.11
N ASN A 466 -5.62 -18.14 14.29
CA ASN A 466 -6.88 -17.87 14.99
C ASN A 466 -6.85 -16.45 15.56
N THR A 467 -7.74 -15.56 15.12
CA THR A 467 -7.85 -14.19 15.64
C THR A 467 -9.21 -13.57 15.30
N THR A 468 -9.44 -12.36 15.78
CA THR A 468 -10.62 -11.55 15.49
C THR A 468 -10.58 -10.96 14.08
N GLU A 469 -11.71 -10.42 13.62
CA GLU A 469 -11.82 -9.75 12.31
C GLU A 469 -10.84 -8.58 12.16
N GLU A 470 -10.67 -7.79 13.21
CA GLU A 470 -9.66 -6.72 13.26
C GLU A 470 -8.24 -7.29 13.18
N GLY A 471 -8.00 -8.48 13.76
CA GLY A 471 -6.75 -9.21 13.62
C GLY A 471 -6.47 -9.64 12.18
N TYR A 472 -7.49 -10.14 11.47
CA TYR A 472 -7.39 -10.49 10.06
C TYR A 472 -7.12 -9.28 9.16
N GLN A 473 -7.73 -8.14 9.44
CA GLN A 473 -7.42 -6.91 8.72
C GLN A 473 -5.94 -6.51 8.84
N ARG A 474 -5.32 -6.76 9.99
CA ARG A 474 -3.89 -6.49 10.21
C ARG A 474 -2.97 -7.35 9.33
N PHE A 475 -3.44 -8.51 8.85
CA PHE A 475 -2.67 -9.40 7.96
C PHE A 475 -2.77 -9.05 6.47
N LEU A 476 -3.75 -8.23 6.03
CA LEU A 476 -3.92 -7.88 4.61
C LEU A 476 -2.63 -7.39 3.92
N PRO A 477 -1.74 -6.61 4.56
CA PRO A 477 -0.48 -6.20 3.93
C PRO A 477 0.46 -7.35 3.57
N VAL A 478 0.33 -8.53 4.17
CA VAL A 478 1.16 -9.72 3.89
C VAL A 478 0.89 -10.28 2.48
N VAL A 479 -0.26 -9.98 1.90
CA VAL A 479 -0.63 -10.41 0.54
C VAL A 479 0.40 -9.98 -0.51
N LYS A 480 1.09 -8.85 -0.31
CA LYS A 480 2.15 -8.39 -1.23
C LYS A 480 3.43 -9.22 -1.18
N THR A 481 3.60 -10.04 -0.14
CA THR A 481 4.79 -10.86 0.10
C THR A 481 4.59 -12.33 -0.24
N CYS A 482 3.46 -12.73 -0.82
CA CYS A 482 3.18 -14.12 -1.19
C CYS A 482 2.78 -14.30 -2.66
N LYS A 483 2.92 -15.53 -3.17
CA LYS A 483 2.40 -15.94 -4.49
C LYS A 483 0.95 -16.41 -4.43
N ARG A 484 0.55 -17.04 -3.33
CA ARG A 484 -0.83 -17.47 -3.07
C ARG A 484 -1.33 -16.95 -1.73
N ALA A 485 -2.50 -16.31 -1.72
CA ALA A 485 -3.17 -15.86 -0.50
C ALA A 485 -4.52 -16.55 -0.34
N LEU A 486 -4.71 -17.26 0.77
CA LEU A 486 -5.97 -17.88 1.15
C LEU A 486 -6.61 -17.07 2.28
N LEU A 487 -7.61 -16.28 1.92
CA LEU A 487 -8.33 -15.33 2.77
C LEU A 487 -9.81 -15.68 2.92
N ASN A 488 -10.17 -16.92 2.59
CA ASN A 488 -11.56 -17.35 2.55
C ASN A 488 -12.20 -17.31 3.95
N GLY A 489 -13.45 -16.92 4.10
CA GLY A 489 -14.16 -17.00 5.39
C GLY A 489 -13.51 -16.26 6.56
N CYS A 490 -12.77 -15.17 6.29
CA CYS A 490 -12.08 -14.35 7.29
C CYS A 490 -12.88 -13.09 7.69
N ASN A 491 -14.19 -13.09 7.42
CA ASN A 491 -15.12 -11.97 7.59
C ASN A 491 -14.65 -10.64 6.95
N LEU A 492 -14.02 -10.72 5.78
CA LEU A 492 -13.60 -9.56 5.01
C LEU A 492 -14.80 -8.89 4.33
N ASN A 493 -14.68 -7.60 4.05
CA ASN A 493 -15.72 -6.80 3.39
C ASN A 493 -15.14 -5.92 2.27
N PHE A 494 -15.96 -5.08 1.63
CA PHE A 494 -15.51 -4.23 0.52
C PHE A 494 -14.36 -3.28 0.88
N ARG A 495 -14.21 -2.84 2.15
CA ARG A 495 -13.06 -2.02 2.58
C ARG A 495 -11.76 -2.82 2.58
N SER A 496 -11.85 -4.12 2.86
CA SER A 496 -10.70 -5.02 2.70
C SER A 496 -10.27 -5.11 1.23
N CYS A 497 -11.22 -5.10 0.29
CA CYS A 497 -10.92 -5.05 -1.15
C CYS A 497 -10.25 -3.74 -1.57
N GLU A 498 -10.57 -2.61 -0.95
CA GLU A 498 -9.90 -1.33 -1.19
C GLU A 498 -8.41 -1.41 -0.80
N ILE A 499 -8.14 -1.91 0.41
CA ILE A 499 -6.79 -2.16 0.92
C ILE A 499 -6.04 -3.12 -0.01
N LEU A 500 -6.63 -4.26 -0.36
CA LEU A 500 -6.02 -5.25 -1.24
C LEU A 500 -5.73 -4.67 -2.63
N SER A 501 -6.68 -3.95 -3.21
CA SER A 501 -6.53 -3.30 -4.53
C SER A 501 -5.32 -2.35 -4.54
N SER A 502 -5.14 -1.56 -3.48
CA SER A 502 -3.97 -0.67 -3.36
C SER A 502 -2.64 -1.44 -3.39
N PHE A 503 -2.58 -2.65 -2.82
CA PHE A 503 -1.37 -3.46 -2.77
C PHE A 503 -1.13 -4.25 -4.05
N LEU A 504 -2.19 -4.82 -4.64
CA LEU A 504 -2.15 -5.64 -5.85
C LEU A 504 -1.68 -4.84 -7.07
N GLN A 505 -1.88 -3.53 -7.05
CA GLN A 505 -1.41 -2.65 -8.12
C GLN A 505 0.06 -2.26 -7.96
N THR A 506 0.80 -2.70 -6.94
CA THR A 506 2.21 -2.31 -6.75
C THR A 506 3.18 -3.14 -7.59
N PRO A 507 4.28 -2.55 -8.11
CA PRO A 507 5.21 -3.24 -9.02
C PRO A 507 5.96 -4.44 -8.39
N ASN A 508 5.96 -4.54 -7.06
CA ASN A 508 6.61 -5.61 -6.31
C ASN A 508 5.60 -6.64 -5.75
N CYS A 509 4.37 -6.67 -6.26
CA CYS A 509 3.38 -7.65 -5.86
C CYS A 509 3.61 -8.97 -6.59
N HIS A 510 3.85 -10.04 -5.84
CA HIS A 510 4.20 -11.37 -6.37
C HIS A 510 3.00 -12.31 -6.50
N ILE A 511 1.82 -11.87 -6.09
CA ILE A 511 0.63 -12.72 -6.01
C ILE A 511 0.13 -13.12 -7.39
N GLN A 512 -0.19 -14.40 -7.49
CA GLN A 512 -0.71 -15.08 -8.66
C GLN A 512 -2.07 -15.72 -8.35
N GLU A 513 -2.31 -16.10 -7.10
CA GLU A 513 -3.56 -16.74 -6.68
C GLU A 513 -4.14 -16.03 -5.45
N LEU A 514 -5.39 -15.60 -5.54
CA LEU A 514 -6.12 -14.96 -4.45
C LEU A 514 -7.45 -15.68 -4.25
N ASP A 515 -7.58 -16.36 -3.11
CA ASP A 515 -8.86 -16.86 -2.62
C ASP A 515 -9.39 -15.93 -1.55
N ILE A 516 -10.53 -15.28 -1.82
CA ILE A 516 -11.24 -14.42 -0.87
C ILE A 516 -12.70 -14.88 -0.73
N SER A 517 -12.97 -16.15 -1.00
CA SER A 517 -14.31 -16.75 -0.95
C SER A 517 -14.95 -16.66 0.45
N TYR A 518 -16.28 -16.79 0.51
CA TYR A 518 -17.07 -16.83 1.73
C TYR A 518 -16.88 -15.61 2.64
N ASN A 519 -16.68 -14.43 2.03
CA ASN A 519 -16.60 -13.14 2.71
C ASN A 519 -17.79 -12.24 2.32
N HIS A 520 -17.90 -11.05 2.92
CA HIS A 520 -18.99 -10.10 2.67
C HIS A 520 -18.55 -8.97 1.75
N LEU A 521 -18.04 -9.33 0.57
CA LEU A 521 -17.49 -8.37 -0.38
C LEU A 521 -18.58 -7.57 -1.09
N GLU A 522 -19.69 -8.24 -1.42
CA GLU A 522 -20.79 -7.69 -2.23
C GLU A 522 -20.28 -7.16 -3.59
N ASP A 523 -21.15 -6.52 -4.38
CA ASP A 523 -20.73 -6.01 -5.69
C ASP A 523 -19.67 -4.90 -5.58
N LYS A 524 -19.66 -4.14 -4.48
CA LYS A 524 -18.71 -3.05 -4.27
C LYS A 524 -17.27 -3.56 -4.11
N GLY A 525 -17.08 -4.70 -3.46
CA GLY A 525 -15.75 -5.32 -3.37
C GLY A 525 -15.22 -5.77 -4.73
N VAL A 526 -16.10 -6.31 -5.58
CA VAL A 526 -15.74 -6.71 -6.96
C VAL A 526 -15.48 -5.50 -7.85
N GLU A 527 -16.20 -4.40 -7.68
CA GLU A 527 -15.90 -3.12 -8.37
C GLU A 527 -14.44 -2.69 -8.15
N LEU A 528 -13.98 -2.71 -6.89
CA LEU A 528 -12.61 -2.33 -6.52
C LEU A 528 -11.57 -3.31 -7.09
N LEU A 529 -11.82 -4.62 -6.97
CA LEU A 529 -10.92 -5.65 -7.52
C LEU A 529 -10.92 -5.64 -9.06
N GLY A 530 -12.05 -5.34 -9.69
CA GLY A 530 -12.18 -5.25 -11.14
C GLY A 530 -11.27 -4.16 -11.71
N ALA A 531 -11.24 -2.98 -11.10
CA ALA A 531 -10.30 -1.91 -11.47
C ALA A 531 -8.84 -2.37 -11.33
N THR A 532 -8.53 -3.21 -10.35
CA THR A 532 -7.19 -3.79 -10.17
C THR A 532 -6.81 -4.74 -11.31
N LEU A 533 -7.74 -5.57 -11.77
CA LEU A 533 -7.52 -6.52 -12.88
C LEU A 533 -7.22 -5.82 -14.22
N THR A 534 -7.62 -4.55 -14.38
CA THR A 534 -7.29 -3.74 -15.56
C THR A 534 -5.89 -3.11 -15.51
N SER A 535 -5.20 -3.20 -14.38
CA SER A 535 -3.86 -2.64 -14.21
C SER A 535 -2.81 -3.53 -14.88
N SER A 536 -1.88 -2.91 -15.62
CA SER A 536 -0.72 -3.61 -16.21
C SER A 536 0.26 -4.18 -15.19
N LEU A 537 0.10 -3.80 -13.91
CA LEU A 537 0.92 -4.30 -12.80
C LEU A 537 0.28 -5.50 -12.08
N CYS A 538 -0.96 -5.85 -12.42
CA CYS A 538 -1.62 -7.02 -11.85
C CYS A 538 -0.99 -8.29 -12.43
N ASN A 539 -0.66 -9.25 -11.55
CA ASN A 539 -0.09 -10.55 -11.92
C ASN A 539 -1.03 -11.72 -11.57
N LEU A 540 -2.28 -11.43 -11.22
CA LEU A 540 -3.22 -12.41 -10.66
C LEU A 540 -3.77 -13.36 -11.75
N GLN A 541 -3.42 -14.64 -11.65
CA GLN A 541 -3.83 -15.68 -12.59
C GLN A 541 -5.08 -16.43 -12.12
N THR A 542 -5.28 -16.55 -10.81
CA THR A 542 -6.45 -17.21 -10.21
C THR A 542 -7.12 -16.30 -9.19
N LEU A 543 -8.45 -16.14 -9.34
CA LEU A 543 -9.28 -15.38 -8.43
C LEU A 543 -10.50 -16.20 -8.02
N VAL A 544 -10.61 -16.48 -6.72
CA VAL A 544 -11.72 -17.24 -6.13
C VAL A 544 -12.58 -16.29 -5.31
N LEU A 545 -13.82 -16.09 -5.76
CA LEU A 545 -14.83 -15.21 -5.18
C LEU A 545 -16.10 -15.98 -4.77
N ALA A 546 -15.96 -17.28 -4.52
CA ALA A 546 -17.09 -18.14 -4.22
C ALA A 546 -17.84 -17.65 -2.96
N GLY A 547 -19.17 -17.62 -2.94
CA GLY A 547 -19.94 -17.28 -1.74
C GLY A 547 -19.75 -15.85 -1.21
N CYS A 548 -19.44 -14.88 -2.07
CA CYS A 548 -19.16 -13.48 -1.69
C CYS A 548 -20.37 -12.53 -1.76
N LYS A 549 -21.59 -13.07 -1.88
CA LYS A 549 -22.86 -12.32 -2.07
C LYS A 549 -22.87 -11.48 -3.36
N LEU A 550 -22.35 -12.04 -4.45
CA LEU A 550 -22.24 -11.35 -5.74
C LEU A 550 -23.54 -11.45 -6.55
N THR A 551 -23.82 -10.40 -7.33
CA THR A 551 -24.98 -10.32 -8.24
C THR A 551 -24.55 -10.13 -9.71
N ASP A 552 -25.49 -9.81 -10.60
CA ASP A 552 -25.22 -9.52 -12.01
C ASP A 552 -24.32 -8.29 -12.22
N LYS A 553 -24.29 -7.34 -11.28
CA LYS A 553 -23.37 -6.19 -11.32
C LYS A 553 -21.91 -6.61 -11.20
N SER A 554 -21.61 -7.57 -10.33
CA SER A 554 -20.26 -8.15 -10.24
C SER A 554 -19.84 -8.80 -11.55
N CYS A 555 -20.76 -9.50 -12.23
CA CYS A 555 -20.50 -10.08 -13.54
C CYS A 555 -20.18 -9.03 -14.60
N GLU A 556 -20.90 -7.89 -14.61
CA GLU A 556 -20.63 -6.77 -15.53
C GLU A 556 -19.21 -6.21 -15.35
N THR A 557 -18.82 -5.94 -14.10
CA THR A 557 -17.48 -5.46 -13.75
C THR A 557 -16.40 -6.45 -14.18
N LEU A 558 -16.55 -7.73 -13.82
CA LEU A 558 -15.59 -8.77 -14.16
C LEU A 558 -15.51 -8.99 -15.67
N ALA A 559 -16.64 -9.00 -16.37
CA ALA A 559 -16.67 -9.13 -17.82
C ALA A 559 -15.93 -7.98 -18.49
N SER A 560 -16.10 -6.75 -18.00
CA SER A 560 -15.39 -5.57 -18.50
C SER A 560 -13.88 -5.68 -18.25
N ALA A 561 -13.47 -6.10 -17.06
CA ALA A 561 -12.07 -6.27 -16.70
C ALA A 561 -11.37 -7.37 -17.54
N LEU A 562 -12.03 -8.51 -17.75
CA LEU A 562 -11.52 -9.62 -18.57
C LEU A 562 -11.38 -9.25 -20.05
N GLN A 563 -12.08 -8.21 -20.51
CA GLN A 563 -11.99 -7.66 -21.86
C GLN A 563 -10.98 -6.51 -21.96
N THR A 564 -10.09 -6.36 -20.98
CA THR A 564 -8.98 -5.41 -21.08
C THR A 564 -7.70 -6.06 -21.59
N PRO A 565 -6.90 -5.36 -22.41
CA PRO A 565 -5.59 -5.86 -22.83
C PRO A 565 -4.72 -6.16 -21.61
N ASN A 566 -4.06 -7.32 -21.62
CA ASN A 566 -3.15 -7.79 -20.57
C ASN A 566 -3.80 -8.23 -19.25
N CYS A 567 -5.12 -8.46 -19.19
CA CYS A 567 -5.71 -9.11 -18.02
C CYS A 567 -5.05 -10.51 -17.81
N PRO A 568 -4.36 -10.74 -16.68
CA PRO A 568 -3.57 -11.96 -16.45
C PRO A 568 -4.42 -13.18 -16.08
N LEU A 569 -5.70 -12.98 -15.79
CA LEU A 569 -6.56 -13.98 -15.18
C LEU A 569 -6.84 -15.15 -16.14
N ARG A 570 -6.63 -16.37 -15.62
CA ARG A 570 -6.86 -17.65 -16.30
C ARG A 570 -7.94 -18.47 -15.61
N GLU A 571 -8.10 -18.28 -14.31
CA GLU A 571 -9.04 -19.05 -13.51
C GLU A 571 -9.92 -18.11 -12.69
N LEU A 572 -11.22 -18.26 -12.85
CA LEU A 572 -12.22 -17.48 -12.14
C LEU A 572 -13.26 -18.42 -11.53
N ASP A 573 -13.37 -18.37 -10.21
CA ASP A 573 -14.39 -19.11 -9.46
C ASP A 573 -15.39 -18.13 -8.84
N LEU A 574 -16.64 -18.20 -9.32
CA LEU A 574 -17.77 -17.42 -8.82
C LEU A 574 -18.81 -18.30 -8.12
N SER A 575 -18.48 -19.55 -7.82
CA SER A 575 -19.44 -20.52 -7.30
C SER A 575 -20.15 -20.05 -6.02
N ASN A 576 -21.34 -20.58 -5.74
CA ASN A 576 -22.12 -20.20 -4.55
C ASN A 576 -22.53 -18.71 -4.50
N ASN A 577 -22.68 -18.04 -5.65
CA ASN A 577 -23.20 -16.66 -5.72
C ASN A 577 -24.49 -16.59 -6.54
N HIS A 578 -25.43 -15.71 -6.18
CA HIS A 578 -26.69 -15.59 -6.91
C HIS A 578 -26.57 -14.64 -8.10
N LEU A 579 -25.86 -15.08 -9.16
CA LEU A 579 -25.57 -14.26 -10.34
C LEU A 579 -26.79 -14.00 -11.23
N GLY A 580 -27.73 -14.96 -11.24
CA GLY A 580 -28.92 -14.93 -12.09
C GLY A 580 -28.61 -14.99 -13.59
N LYS A 581 -29.66 -15.04 -14.42
CA LYS A 581 -29.54 -15.13 -15.89
C LYS A 581 -28.76 -13.97 -16.50
N ARG A 582 -29.07 -12.75 -16.07
CA ARG A 582 -28.42 -11.54 -16.57
C ARG A 582 -26.92 -11.53 -16.25
N GLY A 583 -26.52 -11.95 -15.04
CA GLY A 583 -25.11 -12.04 -14.68
C GLY A 583 -24.34 -13.02 -15.57
N VAL A 584 -24.90 -14.20 -15.81
CA VAL A 584 -24.29 -15.20 -16.71
C VAL A 584 -24.18 -14.68 -18.14
N GLN A 585 -25.24 -14.05 -18.66
CA GLN A 585 -25.22 -13.44 -19.99
C GLN A 585 -24.08 -12.41 -20.13
N LEU A 586 -23.94 -11.51 -19.16
CA LEU A 586 -22.89 -10.49 -19.15
C LEU A 586 -21.49 -11.12 -19.06
N LEU A 587 -21.32 -12.11 -18.18
CA LEU A 587 -20.05 -12.80 -18.00
C LEU A 587 -19.63 -13.59 -19.25
N CYS A 588 -20.57 -14.25 -19.93
CA CYS A 588 -20.33 -15.02 -21.15
C CYS A 588 -19.83 -14.16 -22.31
N ALA A 589 -20.08 -12.85 -22.32
CA ALA A 589 -19.51 -11.96 -23.33
C ALA A 589 -17.97 -11.95 -23.28
N ALA A 590 -17.36 -12.04 -22.10
CA ALA A 590 -15.92 -11.94 -21.96
C ALA A 590 -15.14 -13.11 -22.61
N PRO A 591 -15.43 -14.40 -22.33
CA PRO A 591 -14.76 -15.53 -22.99
C PRO A 591 -14.94 -15.59 -24.52
N THR A 592 -15.92 -14.90 -25.09
CA THR A 592 -16.07 -14.81 -26.56
C THR A 592 -15.12 -13.81 -27.22
N SER A 593 -14.47 -12.95 -26.41
CA SER A 593 -13.51 -11.95 -26.86
C SER A 593 -12.14 -12.55 -27.14
N PRO A 594 -11.43 -12.15 -28.21
CA PRO A 594 -10.11 -12.70 -28.58
C PRO A 594 -8.98 -12.36 -27.60
N ILE A 595 -9.22 -11.41 -26.68
CA ILE A 595 -8.23 -10.95 -25.69
C ILE A 595 -8.45 -11.56 -24.29
N CYS A 596 -9.54 -12.32 -24.10
CA CYS A 596 -9.83 -12.98 -22.83
C CYS A 596 -9.01 -14.27 -22.71
N ASN A 597 -8.32 -14.44 -21.57
CA ASN A 597 -7.41 -15.55 -21.33
C ASN A 597 -7.98 -16.62 -20.37
N ILE A 598 -9.27 -16.55 -20.03
CA ILE A 598 -9.90 -17.48 -19.10
C ILE A 598 -9.91 -18.91 -19.66
N GLN A 599 -9.35 -19.83 -18.87
CA GLN A 599 -9.25 -21.26 -19.14
C GLN A 599 -10.13 -22.07 -18.19
N ILE A 600 -10.35 -21.60 -16.97
CA ILE A 600 -11.21 -22.26 -15.98
C ILE A 600 -12.27 -21.26 -15.52
N LEU A 601 -13.53 -21.64 -15.67
CA LEU A 601 -14.67 -20.89 -15.17
C LEU A 601 -15.55 -21.81 -14.32
N ASN A 602 -15.69 -21.46 -13.03
CA ASN A 602 -16.56 -22.16 -12.10
C ASN A 602 -17.79 -21.30 -11.75
N LEU A 603 -18.97 -21.80 -12.13
CA LEU A 603 -20.29 -21.22 -11.88
C LEU A 603 -21.19 -22.20 -11.09
N GLY A 604 -20.58 -23.10 -10.32
CA GLY A 604 -21.30 -24.06 -9.50
C GLY A 604 -22.19 -23.37 -8.46
N HIS A 605 -23.42 -23.86 -8.29
CA HIS A 605 -24.39 -23.34 -7.33
C HIS A 605 -24.61 -21.81 -7.47
N CYS A 606 -24.77 -21.33 -8.72
CA CYS A 606 -24.98 -19.91 -8.99
C CYS A 606 -26.44 -19.53 -9.31
N GLY A 607 -27.36 -20.48 -9.14
CA GLY A 607 -28.78 -20.30 -9.46
C GLY A 607 -29.05 -20.27 -10.96
N LEU A 608 -28.25 -20.99 -11.75
CA LEU A 608 -28.45 -21.09 -13.20
C LEU A 608 -29.65 -22.00 -13.50
N THR A 609 -30.40 -21.62 -14.53
CA THR A 609 -31.53 -22.37 -15.08
C THR A 609 -31.24 -22.74 -16.54
N GLU A 610 -32.11 -23.56 -17.12
CA GLU A 610 -32.12 -23.99 -18.54
C GLU A 610 -31.72 -22.87 -19.53
N ASP A 611 -32.32 -21.68 -19.40
CA ASP A 611 -32.09 -20.53 -20.28
C ASP A 611 -30.61 -20.09 -20.37
N CYS A 612 -29.85 -20.21 -19.28
CA CYS A 612 -28.45 -19.79 -19.22
C CYS A 612 -27.55 -20.66 -20.12
N CYS A 613 -27.98 -21.89 -20.43
CA CYS A 613 -27.23 -22.81 -21.27
C CYS A 613 -27.09 -22.30 -22.71
N THR A 614 -27.98 -21.40 -23.18
CA THR A 614 -27.83 -20.76 -24.50
C THR A 614 -26.60 -19.85 -24.55
N ASP A 615 -26.40 -19.03 -23.52
CA ASP A 615 -25.25 -18.13 -23.41
C ASP A 615 -23.95 -18.92 -23.21
N LEU A 616 -23.97 -19.97 -22.37
CA LEU A 616 -22.84 -20.87 -22.18
C LEU A 616 -22.47 -21.62 -23.48
N ALA A 617 -23.46 -22.10 -24.23
CA ALA A 617 -23.22 -22.72 -25.53
C ALA A 617 -22.57 -21.74 -26.52
N SER A 618 -22.92 -20.45 -26.47
CA SER A 618 -22.29 -19.43 -27.32
C SER A 618 -20.80 -19.27 -27.03
N VAL A 619 -20.38 -19.42 -25.76
CA VAL A 619 -18.96 -19.43 -25.38
C VAL A 619 -18.24 -20.64 -25.98
N LEU A 620 -18.87 -21.82 -25.93
CA LEU A 620 -18.27 -23.05 -26.47
C LEU A 620 -18.13 -23.02 -28.00
N ARG A 621 -19.05 -22.36 -28.71
CA ARG A 621 -18.98 -22.18 -30.17
C ARG A 621 -18.00 -21.11 -30.62
N SER A 622 -17.55 -20.24 -29.72
CA SER A 622 -16.70 -19.12 -30.10
C SER A 622 -15.28 -19.60 -30.43
N PRO A 623 -14.73 -19.27 -31.62
CA PRO A 623 -13.34 -19.61 -31.97
C PRO A 623 -12.30 -18.89 -31.10
N ASN A 624 -12.71 -17.83 -30.40
CA ASN A 624 -11.85 -17.07 -29.51
C ASN A 624 -11.74 -17.70 -28.12
N SER A 625 -12.68 -18.56 -27.74
CA SER A 625 -12.76 -19.12 -26.39
C SER A 625 -11.56 -20.01 -26.08
N GLN A 626 -10.85 -19.67 -25.02
CA GLN A 626 -9.73 -20.46 -24.49
C GLN A 626 -10.15 -21.43 -23.38
N LEU A 627 -11.46 -21.52 -23.11
CA LEU A 627 -12.00 -22.26 -21.98
C LEU A 627 -11.70 -23.77 -22.10
N LYS A 628 -11.07 -24.32 -21.06
CA LYS A 628 -10.71 -25.75 -20.94
C LYS A 628 -11.56 -26.46 -19.89
N THR A 629 -11.99 -25.75 -18.86
CA THR A 629 -12.81 -26.29 -17.78
C THR A 629 -14.01 -25.40 -17.53
N LEU A 630 -15.20 -25.99 -17.55
CA LEU A 630 -16.45 -25.34 -17.18
C LEU A 630 -17.13 -26.17 -16.09
N GLU A 631 -17.29 -25.57 -14.91
CA GLU A 631 -17.95 -26.20 -13.77
C GLU A 631 -19.32 -25.55 -13.53
N LEU A 632 -20.38 -26.35 -13.57
CA LEU A 632 -21.78 -25.92 -13.48
C LEU A 632 -22.55 -26.67 -12.39
N ARG A 633 -21.88 -27.41 -11.51
CA ARG A 633 -22.51 -28.24 -10.48
C ARG A 633 -23.62 -27.53 -9.71
N ASP A 634 -24.59 -28.28 -9.23
CA ASP A 634 -25.67 -27.82 -8.35
C ASP A 634 -26.50 -26.64 -8.90
N ASN A 635 -26.61 -26.51 -10.23
CA ASN A 635 -27.55 -25.61 -10.90
C ASN A 635 -28.78 -26.36 -11.44
N ASP A 636 -29.91 -25.69 -11.65
CA ASP A 636 -31.15 -26.36 -12.09
C ASP A 636 -31.25 -26.35 -13.63
N LEU A 637 -30.25 -26.95 -14.28
CA LEU A 637 -30.11 -26.91 -15.74
C LEU A 637 -31.09 -27.83 -16.47
N LYS A 638 -31.40 -29.01 -15.90
CA LYS A 638 -32.31 -30.03 -16.46
C LYS A 638 -31.94 -30.49 -17.87
N ASP A 639 -32.66 -31.47 -18.40
CA ASP A 639 -32.38 -32.05 -19.73
C ASP A 639 -32.50 -31.04 -20.88
N SER A 640 -33.44 -30.09 -20.79
CA SER A 640 -33.60 -29.01 -21.76
C SER A 640 -32.40 -28.06 -21.80
N GLY A 641 -31.85 -27.67 -20.65
CA GLY A 641 -30.62 -26.88 -20.58
C GLY A 641 -29.41 -27.65 -21.10
N ILE A 642 -29.29 -28.93 -20.73
CA ILE A 642 -28.23 -29.81 -21.27
C ILE A 642 -28.32 -29.89 -22.80
N THR A 643 -29.51 -30.04 -23.36
CA THR A 643 -29.72 -30.05 -24.82
C THR A 643 -29.25 -28.75 -25.48
N LEU A 644 -29.50 -27.59 -24.86
CA LEU A 644 -28.98 -26.31 -25.34
C LEU A 644 -27.45 -26.23 -25.27
N LEU A 645 -26.85 -26.77 -24.20
CA LEU A 645 -25.40 -26.82 -24.02
C LEU A 645 -24.72 -27.75 -25.04
N CYS A 646 -25.36 -28.87 -25.39
CA CYS A 646 -24.90 -29.81 -26.41
C CYS A 646 -24.67 -29.15 -27.78
N ALA A 647 -25.51 -28.19 -28.17
CA ALA A 647 -25.32 -27.42 -29.41
C ALA A 647 -24.01 -26.61 -29.41
N GLY A 648 -23.42 -26.33 -28.25
CA GLY A 648 -22.08 -25.75 -28.13
C GLY A 648 -20.97 -26.81 -28.16
N LEU A 649 -21.19 -27.98 -27.57
CA LEU A 649 -20.23 -29.08 -27.54
C LEU A 649 -20.00 -29.72 -28.91
N GLU A 650 -21.02 -29.73 -29.77
CA GLU A 650 -20.97 -30.26 -31.14
C GLU A 650 -20.19 -29.38 -32.11
N ASP A 651 -19.92 -28.12 -31.75
CA ASP A 651 -19.25 -27.16 -32.63
C ASP A 651 -17.75 -27.47 -32.74
N THR A 652 -17.22 -27.33 -33.96
CA THR A 652 -15.82 -27.60 -34.27
C THR A 652 -14.83 -26.69 -33.53
N ASN A 653 -15.29 -25.54 -33.05
CA ASN A 653 -14.48 -24.60 -32.27
C ASN A 653 -14.42 -24.94 -30.77
N CYS A 654 -15.23 -25.88 -30.30
CA CYS A 654 -15.26 -26.23 -28.88
C CYS A 654 -13.95 -26.91 -28.46
N THR A 655 -13.19 -26.26 -27.57
CA THR A 655 -11.92 -26.77 -27.05
C THR A 655 -11.98 -27.23 -25.59
N LEU A 656 -13.19 -27.43 -25.06
CA LEU A 656 -13.43 -27.81 -23.67
C LEU A 656 -12.89 -29.22 -23.39
N HIS A 657 -12.19 -29.37 -22.26
CA HIS A 657 -11.59 -30.63 -21.80
C HIS A 657 -12.34 -31.23 -20.62
N THR A 658 -12.88 -30.39 -19.74
CA THR A 658 -13.58 -30.80 -18.52
C THR A 658 -14.92 -30.08 -18.43
N LEU A 659 -15.98 -30.86 -18.19
CA LEU A 659 -17.33 -30.35 -17.96
C LEU A 659 -17.89 -30.94 -16.67
N GLY A 660 -18.18 -30.08 -15.70
CA GLY A 660 -18.83 -30.45 -14.44
C GLY A 660 -20.32 -30.17 -14.49
N LEU A 661 -21.13 -31.21 -14.34
CA LEU A 661 -22.60 -31.17 -14.34
C LEU A 661 -23.19 -31.90 -13.14
N SER A 662 -22.41 -32.05 -12.07
CA SER A 662 -22.87 -32.74 -10.86
C SER A 662 -24.13 -32.08 -10.29
N GLY A 663 -25.16 -32.84 -9.91
CA GLY A 663 -26.37 -32.29 -9.29
C GLY A 663 -27.16 -31.28 -10.15
N CYS A 664 -27.11 -31.42 -11.48
CA CYS A 664 -27.75 -30.52 -12.44
C CYS A 664 -29.18 -30.89 -12.87
N LEU A 665 -29.80 -31.85 -12.19
CA LEU A 665 -31.13 -32.42 -12.50
C LEU A 665 -31.18 -33.11 -13.88
N VAL A 666 -30.07 -33.74 -14.29
CA VAL A 666 -29.96 -34.46 -15.57
C VAL A 666 -30.57 -35.86 -15.43
N THR A 667 -31.40 -36.25 -16.40
CA THR A 667 -32.01 -37.59 -16.49
C THR A 667 -31.46 -38.40 -17.66
N GLU A 668 -32.05 -39.56 -17.94
CA GLU A 668 -31.75 -40.38 -19.13
C GLU A 668 -31.79 -39.57 -20.44
N GLU A 669 -32.72 -38.60 -20.55
CA GLU A 669 -32.87 -37.78 -21.76
C GLU A 669 -31.68 -36.85 -21.99
N GLY A 670 -31.25 -36.11 -20.96
CA GLY A 670 -30.06 -35.25 -21.05
C GLY A 670 -28.78 -36.06 -21.22
N CYS A 671 -28.68 -37.25 -20.60
CA CYS A 671 -27.57 -38.17 -20.84
C CYS A 671 -27.52 -38.64 -22.31
N ALA A 672 -28.65 -38.95 -22.93
CA ALA A 672 -28.70 -39.30 -24.35
C ALA A 672 -28.27 -38.14 -25.25
N ALA A 673 -28.67 -36.90 -24.93
CA ALA A 673 -28.23 -35.71 -25.65
C ALA A 673 -26.72 -35.48 -25.53
N LEU A 674 -26.15 -35.63 -24.34
CA LEU A 674 -24.69 -35.55 -24.11
C LEU A 674 -23.92 -36.64 -24.87
N ASP A 675 -24.37 -37.88 -24.81
CA ASP A 675 -23.75 -39.00 -25.51
C ASP A 675 -23.74 -38.79 -27.03
N SER A 676 -24.84 -38.26 -27.59
CA SER A 676 -24.92 -37.86 -29.00
C SER A 676 -23.91 -36.76 -29.34
N ALA A 677 -23.88 -35.69 -28.56
CA ALA A 677 -22.98 -34.56 -28.78
C ALA A 677 -21.50 -34.97 -28.67
N LEU A 678 -21.16 -35.86 -27.73
CA LEU A 678 -19.79 -36.34 -27.53
C LEU A 678 -19.36 -37.38 -28.56
N SER A 679 -20.32 -38.01 -29.25
CA SER A 679 -20.06 -38.85 -30.43
C SER A 679 -19.78 -38.02 -31.68
N ALA A 680 -20.20 -36.75 -31.70
CA ALA A 680 -19.91 -35.84 -32.79
C ALA A 680 -18.40 -35.52 -32.82
N ASN A 681 -17.78 -35.69 -33.98
CA ASN A 681 -16.39 -35.31 -34.20
C ASN A 681 -16.32 -33.85 -34.66
N PRO A 682 -15.46 -32.99 -34.07
CA PRO A 682 -14.36 -33.30 -33.14
C PRO A 682 -14.65 -32.95 -31.67
N SER A 683 -15.10 -33.89 -30.84
CA SER A 683 -15.11 -33.68 -29.39
C SER A 683 -13.69 -33.60 -28.81
N HIS A 684 -13.44 -32.63 -27.94
CA HIS A 684 -12.20 -32.45 -27.17
C HIS A 684 -12.32 -32.84 -25.69
N LEU A 685 -13.54 -33.17 -25.25
CA LEU A 685 -13.84 -33.46 -23.86
C LEU A 685 -13.14 -34.73 -23.40
N ARG A 686 -12.49 -34.66 -22.24
CA ARG A 686 -11.75 -35.75 -21.61
C ARG A 686 -12.37 -36.18 -20.29
N LYS A 687 -12.98 -35.23 -19.57
CA LYS A 687 -13.59 -35.44 -18.26
C LYS A 687 -15.02 -34.91 -18.23
N LEU A 688 -15.94 -35.74 -17.73
CA LEU A 688 -17.34 -35.38 -17.53
C LEU A 688 -17.80 -35.83 -16.15
N ASP A 689 -18.30 -34.90 -15.33
CA ASP A 689 -18.90 -35.23 -14.04
C ASP A 689 -20.42 -35.10 -14.12
N LEU A 690 -21.13 -36.23 -14.02
CA LEU A 690 -22.58 -36.36 -13.94
C LEU A 690 -23.03 -36.90 -12.58
N SER A 691 -22.17 -36.89 -11.56
CA SER A 691 -22.52 -37.36 -10.22
C SER A 691 -23.73 -36.63 -9.64
N TYR A 692 -24.44 -37.25 -8.70
CA TYR A 692 -25.62 -36.70 -8.05
C TYR A 692 -26.77 -36.28 -8.99
N ASN A 693 -26.78 -36.77 -10.23
CA ASN A 693 -27.92 -36.70 -11.16
C ASN A 693 -28.73 -38.01 -11.14
N HIS A 694 -29.62 -38.19 -12.11
CA HIS A 694 -30.41 -39.42 -12.29
C HIS A 694 -30.32 -39.96 -13.74
N PRO A 695 -29.11 -40.39 -14.16
CA PRO A 695 -28.83 -40.82 -15.53
C PRO A 695 -29.58 -42.09 -15.97
N GLY A 696 -30.25 -42.79 -15.03
CA GLY A 696 -30.92 -44.07 -15.26
C GLY A 696 -30.01 -45.19 -15.75
N ASP A 697 -30.55 -46.38 -15.96
CA ASP A 697 -29.76 -47.53 -16.43
C ASP A 697 -29.25 -47.27 -17.86
N SER A 698 -30.09 -46.66 -18.70
CA SER A 698 -29.77 -46.38 -20.10
C SER A 698 -28.64 -45.36 -20.25
N GLY A 699 -28.62 -44.29 -19.44
CA GLY A 699 -27.54 -43.31 -19.45
C GLY A 699 -26.22 -43.90 -18.94
N VAL A 700 -26.27 -44.73 -17.88
CA VAL A 700 -25.08 -45.42 -17.35
C VAL A 700 -24.46 -46.35 -18.39
N GLU A 701 -25.28 -47.14 -19.08
CA GLU A 701 -24.81 -48.04 -20.14
C GLU A 701 -24.18 -47.28 -21.32
N ARG A 702 -24.77 -46.17 -21.76
CA ARG A 702 -24.24 -45.32 -22.85
C ARG A 702 -22.82 -44.82 -22.56
N PHE A 703 -22.60 -44.24 -21.39
CA PHE A 703 -21.28 -43.71 -21.05
C PHE A 703 -20.25 -44.80 -20.76
N LYS A 704 -20.65 -45.95 -20.20
CA LYS A 704 -19.78 -47.13 -20.09
C LYS A 704 -19.33 -47.62 -21.47
N ALA A 705 -20.27 -47.79 -22.40
CA ALA A 705 -19.96 -48.20 -23.77
C ALA A 705 -19.08 -47.14 -24.49
N GLY A 706 -19.35 -45.86 -24.25
CA GLY A 706 -18.55 -44.75 -24.78
C GLY A 706 -17.10 -44.71 -24.27
N LEU A 707 -16.84 -45.15 -23.04
CA LEU A 707 -15.47 -45.26 -22.49
C LEU A 707 -14.67 -46.41 -23.14
N GLU A 708 -15.34 -47.41 -23.70
CA GLU A 708 -14.71 -48.52 -24.42
C GLU A 708 -14.44 -48.19 -25.90
N ASP A 709 -15.01 -47.10 -26.43
CA ASP A 709 -14.83 -46.67 -27.83
C ASP A 709 -13.46 -45.99 -28.03
N PRO A 710 -12.52 -46.60 -28.80
CA PRO A 710 -11.19 -46.04 -29.04
C PRO A 710 -11.19 -44.75 -29.85
N HIS A 711 -12.32 -44.38 -30.46
CA HIS A 711 -12.47 -43.15 -31.23
C HIS A 711 -12.95 -41.97 -30.39
N ARG A 712 -13.40 -42.19 -29.15
CA ARG A 712 -13.78 -41.12 -28.21
C ARG A 712 -12.58 -40.66 -27.38
N LYS A 713 -12.48 -39.35 -27.11
CA LYS A 713 -11.43 -38.77 -26.24
C LYS A 713 -11.80 -38.74 -24.76
N LEU A 714 -13.07 -38.97 -24.45
CA LEU A 714 -13.60 -39.00 -23.09
C LEU A 714 -13.01 -40.22 -22.38
N GLY A 715 -12.24 -40.02 -21.32
CA GLY A 715 -11.54 -41.09 -20.60
C GLY A 715 -11.90 -41.17 -19.11
N ASP A 716 -12.60 -40.18 -18.58
CA ASP A 716 -12.96 -40.07 -17.17
C ASP A 716 -14.40 -39.57 -17.08
N VAL A 717 -15.32 -40.44 -16.64
CA VAL A 717 -16.73 -40.09 -16.43
C VAL A 717 -17.14 -40.50 -15.03
N ASN A 718 -17.56 -39.52 -14.23
CA ASN A 718 -18.18 -39.78 -12.93
C ASN A 718 -19.70 -39.84 -13.08
N ILE A 719 -20.30 -40.99 -12.79
CA ILE A 719 -21.75 -41.25 -12.90
C ILE A 719 -22.29 -41.80 -11.58
N ASP A 720 -21.65 -41.46 -10.46
CA ASP A 720 -22.18 -41.82 -9.14
C ASP A 720 -23.49 -41.08 -8.90
N TYR A 721 -24.62 -41.76 -9.12
CA TYR A 721 -25.93 -41.12 -9.18
C TYR A 721 -26.62 -41.11 -7.82
N GLY A 722 -27.40 -40.05 -7.56
CA GLY A 722 -28.27 -40.01 -6.40
C GLY A 722 -29.59 -40.73 -6.66
N GLY A 723 -30.28 -41.18 -5.60
CA GLY A 723 -31.64 -41.70 -5.74
C GLY A 723 -32.61 -40.66 -6.32
N GLU A 724 -33.80 -41.10 -6.76
CA GLU A 724 -34.85 -40.29 -7.41
C GLU A 724 -35.24 -38.98 -6.68
N LEU A 725 -34.85 -38.79 -5.42
CA LEU A 725 -35.06 -37.54 -4.71
C LEU A 725 -34.24 -36.36 -5.28
N ARG A 726 -33.18 -36.63 -6.06
CA ARG A 726 -32.28 -35.62 -6.64
C ARG A 726 -32.78 -34.96 -7.93
N ILE A 727 -33.91 -35.40 -8.50
CA ILE A 727 -34.53 -34.76 -9.70
C ILE A 727 -35.53 -33.65 -9.35
N LYS A 728 -35.72 -33.33 -8.05
CA LYS A 728 -36.61 -32.26 -7.61
C LYS A 728 -35.81 -31.01 -7.29
N SER A 729 -36.21 -29.89 -7.89
CA SER A 729 -35.71 -28.56 -7.52
C SER A 729 -35.97 -28.29 -6.03
N GLU A 730 -35.06 -27.55 -5.39
CA GLU A 730 -35.09 -27.07 -3.99
C GLU A 730 -35.09 -28.12 -2.85
N LEU A 731 -35.46 -29.39 -3.06
CA LEU A 731 -35.47 -30.40 -1.98
C LEU A 731 -34.08 -31.03 -1.77
N ARG A 732 -33.30 -30.43 -0.86
CA ARG A 732 -32.07 -30.96 -0.22
C ARG A 732 -30.75 -30.90 -1.01
N LYS A 733 -30.45 -29.79 -1.68
CA LYS A 733 -29.02 -29.42 -1.89
C LYS A 733 -28.34 -29.04 -0.54
N CYS A 734 -29.11 -28.67 0.49
CA CYS A 734 -28.62 -28.17 1.79
C CYS A 734 -28.09 -29.20 2.81
N ASN A 735 -28.22 -30.52 2.61
CA ASN A 735 -27.85 -31.47 3.69
C ASN A 735 -26.33 -31.72 3.80
N TYR A 736 -25.54 -31.32 2.81
CA TYR A 736 -24.07 -31.38 2.88
C TYR A 736 -23.45 -30.06 3.38
N PHE A 737 -24.03 -28.93 3.00
CA PHE A 737 -23.49 -27.60 3.33
C PHE A 737 -23.61 -27.23 4.82
N LEU A 738 -24.72 -27.59 5.48
CA LEU A 738 -24.92 -27.36 6.92
C LEU A 738 -24.06 -28.29 7.81
N LEU A 739 -23.66 -29.46 7.31
CA LEU A 739 -22.79 -30.38 8.06
C LEU A 739 -21.33 -29.88 8.07
N CYS A 740 -20.86 -29.32 6.95
CA CYS A 740 -19.50 -28.78 6.86
C CYS A 740 -19.29 -27.52 7.71
N ILE A 741 -20.29 -26.63 7.81
CA ILE A 741 -20.20 -25.41 8.61
C ILE A 741 -20.29 -25.69 10.12
N SER A 742 -21.02 -26.73 10.54
CA SER A 742 -21.22 -27.02 11.97
C SER A 742 -20.20 -27.96 12.60
N THR A 743 -19.42 -28.71 11.81
CA THR A 743 -18.52 -29.75 12.35
C THR A 743 -17.02 -29.54 12.15
N GLY A 744 -16.59 -28.54 11.35
CA GLY A 744 -15.15 -28.28 11.16
C GLY A 744 -14.36 -29.45 10.55
N ILE A 745 -15.04 -30.39 9.89
CA ILE A 745 -14.40 -31.51 9.21
C ILE A 745 -14.17 -31.11 7.75
N VAL A 746 -12.92 -30.89 7.40
CA VAL A 746 -12.45 -30.89 6.01
C VAL A 746 -12.45 -32.34 5.54
N VAL A 747 -13.44 -32.73 4.75
CA VAL A 747 -13.38 -34.00 4.01
C VAL A 747 -12.65 -33.73 2.70
N TYR A 748 -11.42 -34.22 2.60
CA TYR A 748 -10.79 -34.46 1.30
C TYR A 748 -11.58 -35.57 0.60
N THR A 749 -12.09 -35.29 -0.59
CA THR A 749 -12.42 -36.32 -1.59
C THR A 749 -11.31 -36.37 -2.61
#